data_AF-A0A932MSI7-F1
#
_entry.id   AF-A0A932MSI7-F1
#
_cell.length_a   1.000
_cell.length_b   1.000
_cell.length_c   1.000
_cell.angle_alpha   90.00
_cell.angle_beta   90.00
_cell.angle_gamma   90.00
#
_symmetry.space_group_name_H-M   'P 1'
#
loop_
_entity.id
_entity.type
_entity.pdbx_description
1 polymer ?
#
loop_
_entity_poly.entity_id
_entity_poly.type
_entity_poly.pdbx_seq_one_letter_code
_entity_poly.pdbx_strand_id
1 'polypeptide(L)'
;MPRPNKPGLPFSRQRRKLLKFLGLGSAVTIGQSAAAQIRIGKVTEQPRQVTIAGAPRYISVKLLRPEDLLSLELRYYNFSLSGGSLQKKGNPAYLAVIFQPQTISEQAWNEEEGSMETPTVPGRLLIGGESRLVFEIPESLSTIPLHLTDLLNWDNYQLAVNDRARQPGGRRLINPVITPKVNTIRGKISTDRMNKNIPAARGLSKDERATINRLILPEENNNGRREVIANIVPGIMNLAKDPVGPPGELETSIEVPLRLYLSPTKLAGWNHLRKISPDAGILKETNRLFELWHTRLGTKTTKGIDESDLTNEQRILRALWADDANKDYTAAVTEKMTDTILGLSSMTNKDRHQIVHESSNFQIPRFVPQPIKAHKLFLTTLGAWLDSELVVERKKLETAGVLYGSGNALNLLKWRHIETLGREHYVEIVKAGNIMPFGHEAVLIKITERKPHSNTGTAANFQRKLVVITEPVKQYNYRDANGEFMNFCFSRVEMVSTVSPLLDASKKKLADSLPDAALSPLPPKPGDPAPVAGDLQFVIISKGKEVLFKVKAEDLDGNIVDFSLPLAFVSTDALGSAANVKVLSDAYNAGIKMSNSTQFGGQKFTLAPPALNACTTVYAAQQVSFLTKTFSNPDEPQGFLPALGEATIEEPSYQRLTGLKQAVPVSLVDDKNDGHVFAKFNYASPVNFGGQSDKTGGLAVPNFNLSGLSKAAGAFGGALDKFKAGNASADDFFKVSSLPDPTLFGVFKLSELLDFVAGDKSAYDLSKPLLDRAPKIPNLVTEETETEYITSYVIKPALNNLDLGFAGFAKKSGAEFVILTRVKAKKKDPLAPEFSTAAWVKNFTVGIVKVDDATHPYLIGIDFKEIKFAVEAGKTADVSVNMGDPCIVFGGPLSFINQVMKLVPADGFSDPPYLDVSLTGIKCGYTLAIPNLQMGAFTLSNISLGAEVNLPFTGGPLTLDFRFCERQQPFTLTISCLGGGGFFGMQLDMQGIRQIEAALEFGAAASINLGVASGSVSIMAGIYFKMTFETDHNSTQLTGYVRINGAVSVLGLITASIELYMALTYLMDQKKAYGEASLKIKVEVLFFSKTVTLHTQRTFAGNGSDPNFQMSLTAGDWQEYCGAFAA
;
A
#
# COMPACT_ATOMS: atom_id res chain seq x y z
N MET A 1 -55.37 10.54 5.33
CA MET A 1 -56.21 10.30 6.53
C MET A 1 -56.04 8.84 6.96
N PRO A 2 -55.51 8.56 8.16
CA PRO A 2 -55.43 7.19 8.69
C PRO A 2 -56.74 6.82 9.42
N ARG A 3 -57.24 5.59 9.24
CA ARG A 3 -58.37 5.03 10.00
C ARG A 3 -57.92 4.62 11.41
N PRO A 4 -58.78 4.75 12.45
CA PRO A 4 -58.39 4.50 13.83
C PRO A 4 -58.34 2.99 14.17
N ASN A 5 -57.42 2.66 15.07
CA ASN A 5 -57.22 1.35 15.69
C ASN A 5 -58.50 0.82 16.36
N LYS A 6 -58.86 -0.44 16.08
CA LYS A 6 -59.85 -1.18 16.89
C LYS A 6 -59.16 -1.83 18.10
N PRO A 7 -59.79 -1.85 19.28
CA PRO A 7 -59.22 -2.45 20.48
C PRO A 7 -59.15 -3.99 20.35
N GLY A 8 -58.05 -4.56 20.85
CA GLY A 8 -57.80 -6.00 20.86
C GLY A 8 -58.87 -6.78 21.61
N LEU A 9 -59.28 -7.92 21.04
CA LEU A 9 -60.26 -8.83 21.65
C LEU A 9 -59.70 -9.44 22.96
N PRO A 10 -60.54 -9.69 23.98
CA PRO A 10 -60.11 -10.20 25.28
C PRO A 10 -59.47 -11.60 25.19
N PHE A 11 -58.48 -11.84 26.07
CA PHE A 11 -57.62 -13.03 26.16
C PHE A 11 -58.37 -14.38 26.09
N SER A 12 -59.59 -14.44 26.63
CA SER A 12 -60.44 -15.64 26.60
C SER A 12 -60.90 -16.03 25.18
N ARG A 13 -61.10 -15.07 24.26
CA ARG A 13 -61.40 -15.35 22.84
C ARG A 13 -60.15 -15.71 22.04
N GLN A 14 -58.98 -15.19 22.41
CA GLN A 14 -57.69 -15.58 21.80
C GLN A 14 -57.34 -17.02 22.15
N ARG A 15 -57.53 -17.44 23.42
CA ARG A 15 -57.39 -18.84 23.85
C ARG A 15 -58.33 -19.77 23.10
N ARG A 16 -59.58 -19.36 22.84
CA ARG A 16 -60.57 -20.15 22.09
C ARG A 16 -60.25 -20.25 20.59
N LYS A 17 -59.56 -19.26 20.01
CA LYS A 17 -59.01 -19.33 18.64
C LYS A 17 -57.74 -20.16 18.57
N LEU A 18 -56.84 -20.03 19.54
CA LEU A 18 -55.62 -20.85 19.66
C LEU A 18 -55.96 -22.32 19.87
N LEU A 19 -56.94 -22.64 20.72
CA LEU A 19 -57.46 -24.00 20.90
C LEU A 19 -58.21 -24.52 19.67
N LYS A 20 -58.82 -23.64 18.86
CA LYS A 20 -59.39 -24.03 17.56
C LYS A 20 -58.31 -24.30 16.51
N PHE A 21 -57.20 -23.55 16.52
CA PHE A 21 -56.03 -23.78 15.65
C PHE A 21 -55.23 -25.01 16.08
N LEU A 22 -55.20 -25.34 17.37
CA LEU A 22 -54.62 -26.57 17.93
C LEU A 22 -55.58 -27.78 17.88
N GLY A 23 -56.74 -27.68 17.21
CA GLY A 23 -57.69 -28.78 17.05
C GLY A 23 -58.50 -29.19 18.29
N LEU A 24 -58.31 -28.54 19.44
CA LEU A 24 -58.92 -28.90 20.74
C LEU A 24 -60.28 -28.22 21.02
N GLY A 25 -60.83 -27.46 20.08
CA GLY A 25 -61.95 -26.55 20.32
C GLY A 25 -63.38 -27.09 20.12
N SER A 26 -63.58 -28.34 19.71
CA SER A 26 -64.93 -28.89 19.46
C SER A 26 -65.02 -30.39 19.71
N ALA A 27 -64.97 -30.80 20.97
CA ALA A 27 -65.38 -32.13 21.40
C ALA A 27 -65.74 -32.10 22.89
N VAL A 28 -66.89 -31.49 23.23
CA VAL A 28 -67.62 -31.87 24.44
C VAL A 28 -69.08 -32.03 24.05
N THR A 29 -69.41 -33.20 23.54
CA THR A 29 -70.74 -33.80 23.71
C THR A 29 -70.50 -35.07 24.49
N ILE A 30 -70.94 -35.04 25.74
CA ILE A 30 -70.91 -36.15 26.70
C ILE A 30 -71.80 -37.25 26.14
N GLY A 31 -71.25 -38.45 25.95
CA GLY A 31 -72.03 -39.65 25.63
C GLY A 31 -71.38 -40.56 24.58
N GLN A 32 -70.84 -41.68 25.06
CA GLN A 32 -70.42 -42.90 24.36
C GLN A 32 -68.98 -42.95 23.77
N SER A 33 -68.15 -43.76 24.44
CA SER A 33 -66.98 -44.52 23.96
C SER A 33 -65.95 -43.75 23.10
N ALA A 34 -64.78 -43.46 23.70
CA ALA A 34 -63.57 -42.97 23.04
C ALA A 34 -62.98 -44.01 22.06
N ALA A 35 -63.62 -44.18 20.91
CA ALA A 35 -63.09 -44.87 19.75
C ALA A 35 -62.70 -43.83 18.69
N ALA A 36 -61.57 -44.05 18.00
CA ALA A 36 -61.04 -43.19 16.95
C ALA A 36 -62.15 -42.67 16.00
N GLN A 37 -62.18 -41.35 15.76
CA GLN A 37 -63.21 -40.74 14.91
C GLN A 37 -62.72 -40.65 13.46
N ILE A 38 -63.43 -41.29 12.53
CA ILE A 38 -63.24 -41.15 11.07
C ILE A 38 -64.36 -40.27 10.53
N ARG A 39 -64.02 -39.15 9.85
CA ARG A 39 -65.00 -38.27 9.18
C ARG A 39 -64.73 -38.19 7.69
N ILE A 40 -65.77 -38.34 6.86
CA ILE A 40 -65.63 -38.39 5.40
C ILE A 40 -66.38 -37.21 4.77
N GLY A 41 -65.71 -36.49 3.87
CA GLY A 41 -66.29 -35.41 3.08
C GLY A 41 -66.00 -35.57 1.58
N LYS A 42 -66.96 -35.19 0.73
CA LYS A 42 -66.76 -35.02 -0.71
C LYS A 42 -66.67 -33.53 -1.01
N VAL A 43 -65.58 -33.08 -1.64
CA VAL A 43 -65.46 -31.70 -2.10
C VAL A 43 -66.14 -31.58 -3.46
N THR A 44 -67.23 -30.81 -3.50
CA THR A 44 -67.94 -30.36 -4.71
C THR A 44 -68.34 -28.92 -4.43
N GLU A 45 -67.67 -27.92 -5.02
CA GLU A 45 -68.01 -26.53 -4.69
C GLU A 45 -69.19 -25.97 -5.50
N GLN A 46 -70.06 -25.26 -4.76
CA GLN A 46 -70.98 -24.23 -5.22
C GLN A 46 -70.22 -22.92 -5.52
N PRO A 47 -70.76 -22.03 -6.37
CA PRO A 47 -69.95 -21.09 -7.14
C PRO A 47 -69.52 -19.86 -6.32
N ARG A 48 -68.21 -19.70 -6.14
CA ARG A 48 -67.59 -18.36 -6.14
C ARG A 48 -66.70 -18.28 -7.38
N GLN A 49 -67.06 -17.35 -8.28
CA GLN A 49 -66.40 -17.12 -9.55
C GLN A 49 -64.91 -16.80 -9.36
N VAL A 50 -64.05 -17.80 -9.61
CA VAL A 50 -62.75 -17.62 -10.26
C VAL A 50 -62.57 -18.80 -11.20
N THR A 51 -62.48 -18.51 -12.49
CA THR A 51 -62.36 -19.48 -13.58
C THR A 51 -60.98 -20.16 -13.51
N ILE A 52 -60.90 -21.34 -12.89
CA ILE A 52 -59.79 -22.28 -13.09
C ILE A 52 -60.39 -23.57 -13.62
N ALA A 53 -59.99 -23.94 -14.83
CA ALA A 53 -60.37 -25.22 -15.44
C ALA A 53 -59.80 -26.39 -14.61
N GLY A 54 -60.67 -27.32 -14.18
CA GLY A 54 -60.30 -28.69 -13.84
C GLY A 54 -59.61 -28.95 -12.49
N ALA A 55 -60.09 -28.40 -11.37
CA ALA A 55 -59.59 -28.85 -10.05
C ALA A 55 -59.91 -30.35 -9.80
N PRO A 56 -58.95 -31.15 -9.32
CA PRO A 56 -59.13 -32.59 -9.17
C PRO A 56 -60.17 -32.94 -8.10
N ARG A 57 -61.10 -33.84 -8.43
CA ARG A 57 -62.09 -34.38 -7.47
C ARG A 57 -61.44 -35.49 -6.62
N TYR A 58 -61.35 -35.27 -5.31
CA TYR A 58 -60.89 -36.26 -4.34
C TYR A 58 -61.93 -36.55 -3.25
N ILE A 59 -61.77 -37.69 -2.56
CA ILE A 59 -62.47 -38.02 -1.33
C ILE A 59 -61.55 -37.68 -0.16
N SER A 60 -62.02 -36.87 0.79
CA SER A 60 -61.26 -36.50 1.99
C SER A 60 -61.73 -37.32 3.19
N VAL A 61 -60.78 -37.96 3.88
CA VAL A 61 -61.00 -38.72 5.11
C VAL A 61 -60.15 -38.10 6.21
N LYS A 62 -60.80 -37.55 7.25
CA LYS A 62 -60.11 -37.02 8.43
C LYS A 62 -59.98 -38.11 9.49
N LEU A 63 -58.74 -38.37 9.90
CA LEU A 63 -58.39 -39.35 10.93
C LEU A 63 -58.00 -38.65 12.22
N LEU A 64 -58.68 -38.99 13.32
CA LEU A 64 -58.40 -38.46 14.65
C LEU A 64 -58.27 -39.60 15.67
N ARG A 65 -57.11 -39.68 16.35
CA ARG A 65 -56.87 -40.58 17.51
C ARG A 65 -56.31 -39.74 18.67
N PRO A 66 -57.14 -39.33 19.63
CA PRO A 66 -56.73 -38.42 20.71
C PRO A 66 -55.64 -38.95 21.63
N GLU A 67 -55.55 -40.28 21.79
CA GLU A 67 -54.66 -40.95 22.73
C GLU A 67 -53.17 -40.70 22.44
N ASP A 68 -52.80 -40.65 21.17
CA ASP A 68 -51.44 -40.36 20.69
C ASP A 68 -51.38 -39.10 19.80
N LEU A 69 -52.43 -38.26 19.87
CA LEU A 69 -52.59 -37.04 19.09
C LEU A 69 -52.49 -37.23 17.57
N LEU A 70 -52.88 -38.37 16.99
CA LEU A 70 -53.00 -38.52 15.53
C LEU A 70 -54.09 -37.59 14.98
N SER A 71 -53.74 -36.83 13.94
CA SER A 71 -54.61 -35.89 13.24
C SER A 71 -54.09 -35.73 11.81
N LEU A 72 -54.72 -36.42 10.88
CA LEU A 72 -54.38 -36.40 9.46
C LEU A 72 -55.60 -36.14 8.61
N GLU A 73 -55.40 -35.51 7.47
CA GLU A 73 -56.36 -35.52 6.37
C GLU A 73 -55.82 -36.40 5.24
N LEU A 74 -56.57 -37.42 4.84
CA LEU A 74 -56.23 -38.31 3.74
C LEU A 74 -57.08 -37.95 2.52
N ARG A 75 -56.45 -37.51 1.43
CA ARG A 75 -57.12 -37.17 0.18
C ARG A 75 -56.88 -38.29 -0.85
N TYR A 76 -57.96 -38.96 -1.25
CA TYR A 76 -57.94 -40.06 -2.22
C TYR A 76 -58.42 -39.59 -3.59
N TYR A 77 -57.53 -39.61 -4.57
CA TYR A 77 -57.77 -39.19 -5.95
C TYR A 77 -58.09 -40.41 -6.82
N ASN A 78 -59.09 -40.28 -7.69
CA ASN A 78 -59.61 -41.36 -8.54
C ASN A 78 -60.28 -42.51 -7.74
N PHE A 79 -60.98 -42.16 -6.66
CA PHE A 79 -61.76 -43.10 -5.83
C PHE A 79 -63.27 -42.76 -5.79
N SER A 80 -64.07 -43.76 -5.43
CA SER A 80 -65.48 -43.64 -5.06
C SER A 80 -65.69 -44.22 -3.65
N LEU A 81 -66.74 -43.79 -2.95
CA LEU A 81 -67.09 -44.32 -1.64
C LEU A 81 -68.29 -45.25 -1.81
N SER A 82 -68.16 -46.53 -1.43
CA SER A 82 -69.24 -47.51 -1.48
C SER A 82 -69.05 -48.61 -0.43
N GLY A 83 -70.11 -48.99 0.27
CA GLY A 83 -70.13 -50.12 1.21
C GLY A 83 -69.10 -50.07 2.34
N GLY A 84 -68.82 -48.88 2.91
CA GLY A 84 -67.83 -48.74 3.98
C GLY A 84 -66.37 -48.86 3.52
N SER A 85 -66.12 -48.78 2.21
CA SER A 85 -64.79 -48.87 1.60
C SER A 85 -64.59 -47.80 0.52
N LEU A 86 -63.34 -47.45 0.27
CA LEU A 86 -62.92 -46.64 -0.88
C LEU A 86 -62.67 -47.57 -2.06
N GLN A 87 -63.45 -47.42 -3.13
CA GLN A 87 -63.31 -48.20 -4.37
C GLN A 87 -62.56 -47.39 -5.42
N LYS A 88 -61.46 -47.94 -5.93
CA LYS A 88 -60.62 -47.31 -6.96
C LYS A 88 -61.37 -47.27 -8.29
N LYS A 89 -61.40 -46.10 -8.95
CA LYS A 89 -62.10 -45.89 -10.23
C LYS A 89 -61.24 -46.16 -11.46
N GLY A 90 -59.91 -46.09 -11.33
CA GLY A 90 -58.96 -46.32 -12.42
C GLY A 90 -57.52 -46.07 -12.00
N ASN A 91 -56.58 -46.24 -12.93
CA ASN A 91 -55.16 -45.91 -12.76
C ASN A 91 -54.79 -44.64 -13.56
N PRO A 92 -53.86 -43.81 -13.08
CA PRO A 92 -53.27 -43.84 -11.73
C PRO A 92 -54.29 -43.40 -10.66
N ALA A 93 -54.09 -43.85 -9.43
CA ALA A 93 -54.87 -43.43 -8.27
C ALA A 93 -53.91 -43.05 -7.14
N TYR A 94 -54.23 -42.00 -6.39
CA TYR A 94 -53.30 -41.42 -5.41
C TYR A 94 -53.93 -41.26 -4.03
N LEU A 95 -53.08 -41.38 -3.02
CA LEU A 95 -53.34 -40.96 -1.64
C LEU A 95 -52.40 -39.80 -1.30
N ALA A 96 -52.94 -38.62 -1.01
CA ALA A 96 -52.19 -37.55 -0.36
C ALA A 96 -52.49 -37.52 1.14
N VAL A 97 -51.47 -37.77 1.95
CA VAL A 97 -51.49 -37.66 3.40
C VAL A 97 -51.11 -36.24 3.78
N ILE A 98 -52.06 -35.50 4.34
CA ILE A 98 -51.94 -34.09 4.67
C ILE A 98 -51.69 -33.93 6.17
N PHE A 99 -50.64 -33.17 6.48
CA PHE A 99 -50.21 -32.86 7.83
C PHE A 99 -50.58 -31.43 8.23
N GLN A 100 -50.73 -31.20 9.53
CA GLN A 100 -50.71 -29.86 10.10
C GLN A 100 -49.36 -29.17 9.80
N PRO A 101 -49.23 -27.84 9.97
CA PRO A 101 -47.96 -27.16 9.81
C PRO A 101 -46.82 -27.88 10.53
N GLN A 102 -45.74 -28.13 9.79
CA GLN A 102 -44.62 -28.92 10.30
C GLN A 102 -43.49 -28.08 10.89
N THR A 103 -43.51 -26.76 10.68
CA THR A 103 -42.41 -25.88 11.11
C THR A 103 -42.96 -24.53 11.57
N ILE A 104 -42.24 -23.93 12.51
CA ILE A 104 -42.47 -22.62 13.11
C ILE A 104 -41.11 -21.93 13.18
N SER A 105 -40.95 -20.83 12.44
CA SER A 105 -39.78 -19.96 12.62
C SER A 105 -40.11 -18.84 13.59
N GLU A 106 -39.11 -18.52 14.41
CA GLU A 106 -39.18 -17.47 15.42
C GLU A 106 -38.15 -16.39 15.10
N GLN A 107 -38.42 -15.17 15.55
CA GLN A 107 -37.45 -14.09 15.53
C GLN A 107 -36.16 -14.52 16.25
N ALA A 108 -35.03 -14.14 15.68
CA ALA A 108 -33.71 -14.22 16.30
C ALA A 108 -33.25 -12.84 16.81
N TRP A 109 -32.24 -12.86 17.68
CA TRP A 109 -31.55 -11.69 18.21
C TRP A 109 -30.05 -11.84 18.03
N ASN A 110 -29.29 -10.74 18.10
CA ASN A 110 -27.85 -10.79 17.85
C ASN A 110 -27.07 -11.35 19.06
N GLU A 111 -26.04 -12.12 18.78
CA GLU A 111 -25.00 -12.55 19.72
C GLU A 111 -23.64 -12.10 19.17
N GLU A 112 -22.93 -11.31 19.97
CA GLU A 112 -21.59 -10.80 19.67
C GLU A 112 -20.60 -11.29 20.74
N GLU A 113 -19.33 -10.93 20.60
CA GLU A 113 -18.28 -11.40 21.51
C GLU A 113 -18.52 -10.93 22.95
N GLY A 114 -19.04 -11.83 23.80
CA GLY A 114 -19.31 -11.58 25.21
C GLY A 114 -20.63 -10.86 25.50
N SER A 115 -21.54 -10.74 24.52
CA SER A 115 -22.86 -10.12 24.70
C SER A 115 -23.96 -10.86 23.92
N MET A 116 -25.15 -10.93 24.51
CA MET A 116 -26.39 -11.36 23.84
C MET A 116 -27.41 -10.23 23.94
N GLU A 117 -28.02 -9.88 22.81
CA GLU A 117 -29.09 -8.88 22.76
C GLU A 117 -30.27 -9.32 23.63
N THR A 118 -30.90 -8.41 24.38
CA THR A 118 -32.04 -8.79 25.23
C THR A 118 -33.28 -9.07 24.38
N PRO A 119 -33.83 -10.30 24.39
CA PRO A 119 -34.94 -10.66 23.53
C PRO A 119 -36.23 -9.99 23.97
N THR A 120 -37.03 -9.53 23.00
CA THR A 120 -38.38 -9.04 23.26
C THR A 120 -39.34 -10.23 23.39
N VAL A 121 -40.16 -10.26 24.44
CA VAL A 121 -41.03 -11.41 24.77
C VAL A 121 -42.51 -10.99 24.77
N PRO A 122 -43.41 -11.68 24.02
CA PRO A 122 -43.12 -12.76 23.09
C PRO A 122 -42.43 -12.24 21.82
N GLY A 123 -41.49 -13.02 21.28
CA GLY A 123 -40.89 -12.75 19.97
C GLY A 123 -41.90 -12.92 18.84
N ARG A 124 -41.54 -12.45 17.64
CA ARG A 124 -42.36 -12.66 16.45
C ARG A 124 -42.24 -14.12 15.98
N LEU A 125 -43.30 -14.66 15.39
CA LEU A 125 -43.33 -16.03 14.89
C LEU A 125 -44.13 -16.14 13.59
N LEU A 126 -43.78 -17.14 12.79
CA LEU A 126 -44.49 -17.55 11.58
C LEU A 126 -44.61 -19.07 11.57
N ILE A 127 -45.78 -19.55 11.16
CA ILE A 127 -46.09 -20.97 11.06
C ILE A 127 -46.11 -21.33 9.58
N GLY A 128 -45.54 -22.49 9.24
CA GLY A 128 -45.54 -23.02 7.87
C GLY A 128 -46.94 -23.36 7.36
N GLY A 129 -47.01 -23.63 6.06
CA GLY A 129 -48.19 -24.12 5.37
C GLY A 129 -48.39 -25.62 5.50
N GLU A 130 -49.18 -26.16 4.56
CA GLU A 130 -49.55 -27.57 4.50
C GLU A 130 -48.38 -28.43 3.99
N SER A 131 -48.02 -29.47 4.76
CA SER A 131 -47.08 -30.51 4.29
C SER A 131 -47.86 -31.75 3.84
N ARG A 132 -47.38 -32.40 2.77
CA ARG A 132 -48.03 -33.58 2.20
C ARG A 132 -47.05 -34.67 1.78
N LEU A 133 -47.44 -35.91 2.03
CA LEU A 133 -46.82 -37.10 1.45
C LEU A 133 -47.81 -37.72 0.46
N VAL A 134 -47.40 -37.90 -0.80
CA VAL A 134 -48.28 -38.42 -1.85
C VAL A 134 -47.81 -39.81 -2.27
N PHE A 135 -48.74 -40.74 -2.37
CA PHE A 135 -48.50 -42.12 -2.73
C PHE A 135 -49.33 -42.52 -3.93
N GLU A 136 -48.72 -43.24 -4.85
CA GLU A 136 -49.42 -43.96 -5.90
C GLU A 136 -49.92 -45.30 -5.34
N ILE A 137 -51.22 -45.55 -5.52
CA ILE A 137 -51.88 -46.76 -5.04
C ILE A 137 -51.65 -47.90 -6.04
N PRO A 138 -51.09 -49.05 -5.60
CA PRO A 138 -50.80 -50.19 -6.48
C PRO A 138 -51.98 -50.60 -7.35
N GLU A 139 -51.71 -51.00 -8.59
CA GLU A 139 -52.74 -51.48 -9.52
C GLU A 139 -53.51 -52.68 -8.95
N SER A 140 -52.84 -53.53 -8.17
CA SER A 140 -53.42 -54.71 -7.51
C SER A 140 -54.44 -54.38 -6.42
N LEU A 141 -54.50 -53.14 -5.92
CA LEU A 141 -55.40 -52.74 -4.85
C LEU A 141 -56.64 -52.02 -5.41
N SER A 142 -57.78 -52.71 -5.41
CA SER A 142 -59.06 -52.20 -5.93
C SER A 142 -59.94 -51.54 -4.87
N THR A 143 -59.83 -51.96 -3.61
CA THR A 143 -60.66 -51.48 -2.49
C THR A 143 -59.85 -51.26 -1.21
N ILE A 144 -60.12 -50.18 -0.47
CA ILE A 144 -59.50 -49.89 0.83
C ILE A 144 -60.61 -49.77 1.89
N PRO A 145 -60.66 -50.65 2.91
CA PRO A 145 -61.61 -50.54 4.01
C PRO A 145 -61.43 -49.24 4.80
N LEU A 146 -62.52 -48.66 5.31
CA LEU A 146 -62.48 -47.48 6.19
C LEU A 146 -62.16 -47.86 7.64
N HIS A 147 -61.13 -48.68 7.84
CA HIS A 147 -60.58 -49.05 9.14
C HIS A 147 -59.25 -48.34 9.35
N LEU A 148 -58.97 -47.95 10.61
CA LEU A 148 -57.79 -47.12 10.94
C LEU A 148 -56.48 -47.80 10.53
N THR A 149 -56.36 -49.11 10.72
CA THR A 149 -55.17 -49.89 10.35
C THR A 149 -54.92 -49.92 8.84
N ASP A 150 -55.98 -49.99 8.04
CA ASP A 150 -55.92 -50.04 6.57
C ASP A 150 -55.64 -48.65 5.97
N LEU A 151 -56.24 -47.61 6.55
CA LEU A 151 -55.99 -46.22 6.16
C LEU A 151 -54.56 -45.75 6.52
N LEU A 152 -53.94 -46.40 7.52
CA LEU A 152 -52.53 -46.20 7.89
C LEU A 152 -51.59 -47.25 7.25
N ASN A 153 -52.03 -48.03 6.26
CA ASN A 153 -51.19 -49.05 5.61
C ASN A 153 -50.44 -48.55 4.36
N TRP A 154 -49.81 -47.38 4.46
CA TRP A 154 -49.20 -46.68 3.32
C TRP A 154 -47.68 -46.94 3.17
N ASP A 155 -47.08 -47.72 4.07
CA ASP A 155 -45.73 -48.29 3.94
C ASP A 155 -45.58 -49.21 2.71
N ASN A 156 -46.70 -49.78 2.26
CA ASN A 156 -46.76 -50.66 1.09
C ASN A 156 -46.97 -49.91 -0.24
N TYR A 157 -47.24 -48.61 -0.20
CA TYR A 157 -47.47 -47.81 -1.41
C TYR A 157 -46.17 -47.22 -1.96
N GLN A 158 -46.21 -46.75 -3.20
CA GLN A 158 -45.06 -46.11 -3.84
C GLN A 158 -45.16 -44.60 -3.66
N LEU A 159 -44.11 -43.96 -3.15
CA LEU A 159 -44.09 -42.52 -2.97
C LEU A 159 -44.04 -41.79 -4.33
N ALA A 160 -45.00 -40.91 -4.56
CA ALA A 160 -45.05 -40.00 -5.70
C ALA A 160 -44.21 -38.76 -5.37
N VAL A 161 -43.08 -38.60 -6.04
CA VAL A 161 -42.11 -37.51 -5.85
C VAL A 161 -41.77 -36.88 -7.18
N ASN A 162 -41.42 -35.60 -7.17
CA ASN A 162 -40.95 -34.89 -8.35
C ASN A 162 -39.68 -35.54 -8.92
N ASP A 163 -39.48 -35.48 -10.23
CA ASP A 163 -38.32 -36.08 -10.87
C ASP A 163 -36.99 -35.39 -10.53
N ARG A 164 -37.01 -34.14 -10.05
CA ARG A 164 -35.83 -33.51 -9.45
C ARG A 164 -35.47 -34.13 -8.10
N ALA A 165 -36.37 -34.83 -7.41
CA ALA A 165 -36.07 -35.58 -6.19
C ALA A 165 -35.34 -36.93 -6.45
N ARG A 166 -34.75 -37.12 -7.63
CA ARG A 166 -34.06 -38.37 -8.02
C ARG A 166 -32.73 -38.57 -7.26
N GLN A 167 -32.41 -39.85 -7.02
CA GLN A 167 -31.19 -40.30 -6.36
C GLN A 167 -30.01 -40.31 -7.35
N PRO A 168 -28.75 -40.11 -6.89
CA PRO A 168 -27.57 -40.51 -7.64
C PRO A 168 -27.63 -42.02 -7.97
N GLY A 169 -27.38 -42.42 -9.22
CA GLY A 169 -27.67 -43.76 -9.77
C GLY A 169 -27.15 -44.98 -8.98
N GLY A 170 -27.91 -46.08 -9.04
CA GLY A 170 -27.60 -47.38 -8.44
C GLY A 170 -28.86 -48.16 -8.08
N ARG A 171 -29.38 -48.98 -8.99
CA ARG A 171 -30.74 -49.58 -8.92
C ARG A 171 -30.85 -50.84 -8.06
N ARG A 172 -30.08 -51.00 -6.97
CA ARG A 172 -30.21 -52.15 -6.05
C ARG A 172 -30.69 -51.67 -4.68
N LEU A 173 -31.88 -52.10 -4.29
CA LEU A 173 -32.32 -52.07 -2.89
C LEU A 173 -31.22 -52.71 -2.04
N ILE A 174 -30.78 -52.03 -0.97
CA ILE A 174 -29.72 -52.55 -0.09
C ILE A 174 -30.18 -53.89 0.51
N ASN A 175 -29.29 -54.88 0.50
CA ASN A 175 -29.41 -56.08 1.32
C ASN A 175 -28.56 -55.84 2.58
N PRO A 176 -29.16 -55.54 3.75
CA PRO A 176 -28.38 -55.18 4.94
C PRO A 176 -27.63 -56.41 5.43
N VAL A 177 -26.34 -56.49 5.08
CA VAL A 177 -25.41 -57.47 5.64
C VAL A 177 -24.79 -56.84 6.88
N ILE A 178 -25.27 -57.26 8.05
CA ILE A 178 -24.64 -56.94 9.33
C ILE A 178 -23.29 -57.66 9.33
N THR A 179 -22.21 -56.94 9.04
CA THR A 179 -20.86 -57.47 9.26
C THR A 179 -20.37 -56.97 10.63
N PRO A 180 -19.83 -57.82 11.52
CA PRO A 180 -19.33 -57.41 12.85
C PRO A 180 -18.22 -56.34 12.83
N LYS A 181 -17.71 -55.98 11.64
CA LYS A 181 -16.61 -55.03 11.45
C LYS A 181 -16.96 -53.55 11.73
N VAL A 182 -18.24 -53.20 11.90
CA VAL A 182 -18.69 -51.82 12.15
C VAL A 182 -18.20 -51.27 13.51
N ASN A 183 -18.00 -52.12 14.51
CA ASN A 183 -17.46 -51.70 15.82
C ASN A 183 -15.95 -51.41 15.77
N THR A 184 -15.19 -52.13 14.95
CA THR A 184 -13.75 -51.90 14.74
C THR A 184 -13.44 -50.59 14.02
N ILE A 185 -14.34 -50.13 13.13
CA ILE A 185 -14.19 -48.86 12.41
C ILE A 185 -14.56 -47.67 13.31
N ARG A 186 -15.58 -47.81 14.18
CA ARG A 186 -15.89 -46.82 15.22
C ARG A 186 -14.74 -46.64 16.22
N GLY A 187 -14.02 -47.71 16.54
CA GLY A 187 -12.80 -47.66 17.36
C GLY A 187 -11.66 -46.85 16.70
N LYS A 188 -11.39 -47.09 15.41
CA LYS A 188 -10.33 -46.37 14.67
C LYS A 188 -10.65 -44.88 14.39
N ILE A 189 -11.91 -44.53 14.19
CA ILE A 189 -12.35 -43.13 14.01
C ILE A 189 -12.22 -42.33 15.32
N SER A 190 -12.26 -43.01 16.48
CA SER A 190 -12.10 -42.36 17.78
C SER A 190 -10.64 -42.02 18.12
N THR A 191 -9.67 -42.77 17.58
CA THR A 191 -8.24 -42.62 17.87
C THR A 191 -7.55 -41.54 17.04
N ASP A 192 -8.01 -41.27 15.80
CA ASP A 192 -7.46 -40.19 14.95
C ASP A 192 -7.97 -38.78 15.32
N ARG A 193 -8.86 -38.67 16.33
CA ARG A 193 -9.34 -37.38 16.86
C ARG A 193 -8.39 -36.73 17.87
N MET A 194 -7.20 -37.28 18.10
CA MET A 194 -6.22 -36.68 19.01
C MET A 194 -5.30 -35.67 18.30
N ASN A 195 -5.46 -34.40 18.72
CA ASN A 195 -4.46 -33.34 18.74
C ASN A 195 -3.95 -32.76 17.40
N LYS A 196 -4.72 -31.83 16.85
CA LYS A 196 -4.17 -30.52 16.45
C LYS A 196 -5.05 -29.42 17.05
N ASN A 197 -4.66 -28.93 18.22
CA ASN A 197 -5.30 -27.79 18.87
C ASN A 197 -5.04 -26.54 18.04
N ILE A 198 -6.06 -26.03 17.33
CA ILE A 198 -6.03 -24.69 16.76
C ILE A 198 -6.14 -23.68 17.92
N PRO A 199 -5.14 -22.81 18.14
CA PRO A 199 -5.10 -21.92 19.29
C PRO A 199 -5.89 -20.62 19.03
N ALA A 200 -7.22 -20.70 18.86
CA ALA A 200 -8.13 -19.55 18.93
C ALA A 200 -9.61 -20.01 18.92
N ALA A 201 -10.16 -20.44 20.07
CA ALA A 201 -11.55 -20.88 20.14
C ALA A 201 -12.19 -20.75 21.53
N ARG A 202 -11.98 -19.63 22.25
CA ARG A 202 -12.88 -19.28 23.36
C ARG A 202 -14.23 -18.86 22.76
N GLY A 203 -15.34 -19.40 23.27
CA GLY A 203 -16.70 -19.06 22.82
C GLY A 203 -17.33 -19.97 21.77
N LEU A 204 -16.56 -20.81 21.08
CA LEU A 204 -17.08 -21.73 20.05
C LEU A 204 -17.59 -23.06 20.63
N SER A 205 -18.74 -23.52 20.13
CA SER A 205 -19.36 -24.82 20.42
C SER A 205 -18.53 -25.98 19.85
N LYS A 206 -18.82 -27.19 20.33
CA LYS A 206 -18.13 -28.42 19.87
C LYS A 206 -18.32 -28.67 18.37
N ASP A 207 -19.52 -28.39 17.85
CA ASP A 207 -19.87 -28.62 16.46
C ASP A 207 -19.26 -27.56 15.54
N GLU A 208 -19.17 -26.31 16.01
CA GLU A 208 -18.46 -25.22 15.31
C GLU A 208 -16.99 -25.56 15.10
N ARG A 209 -16.31 -26.00 16.16
CA ARG A 209 -14.91 -26.43 16.08
C ARG A 209 -14.73 -27.59 15.10
N ALA A 210 -15.66 -28.56 15.10
CA ALA A 210 -15.61 -29.69 14.18
C ALA A 210 -15.80 -29.25 12.72
N THR A 211 -16.66 -28.27 12.45
CA THR A 211 -16.83 -27.71 11.10
C THR A 211 -15.58 -26.94 10.66
N ILE A 212 -15.08 -26.03 11.52
CA ILE A 212 -13.88 -25.24 11.25
C ILE A 212 -12.69 -26.16 10.94
N ASN A 213 -12.50 -27.22 11.72
CA ASN A 213 -11.45 -28.20 11.48
C ASN A 213 -11.61 -28.91 10.12
N ARG A 214 -12.84 -29.21 9.67
CA ARG A 214 -13.08 -29.78 8.34
C ARG A 214 -12.80 -28.80 7.20
N LEU A 215 -13.00 -27.50 7.44
CA LEU A 215 -12.81 -26.46 6.43
C LEU A 215 -11.35 -26.02 6.29
N ILE A 216 -10.53 -26.15 7.35
CA ILE A 216 -9.12 -25.72 7.37
C ILE A 216 -8.16 -26.88 6.99
N LEU A 217 -8.54 -28.14 7.23
CA LEU A 217 -7.67 -29.28 6.95
C LEU A 217 -7.77 -29.72 5.46
N PRO A 218 -6.64 -29.94 4.76
CA PRO A 218 -6.63 -30.51 3.42
C PRO A 218 -7.39 -31.84 3.35
N GLU A 219 -8.19 -32.02 2.29
CA GLU A 219 -9.11 -33.16 2.10
C GLU A 219 -8.46 -34.56 2.05
N GLU A 220 -7.13 -34.69 2.10
CA GLU A 220 -6.43 -35.97 1.89
C GLU A 220 -6.86 -37.10 2.83
N ASN A 221 -7.44 -36.78 4.01
CA ASN A 221 -7.89 -37.78 4.98
C ASN A 221 -9.38 -38.21 4.87
N ASN A 222 -10.16 -37.67 3.92
CA ASN A 222 -11.55 -38.12 3.70
C ASN A 222 -11.70 -39.19 2.61
N ASN A 223 -10.59 -39.65 2.03
CA ASN A 223 -10.58 -40.62 0.93
C ASN A 223 -11.18 -41.99 1.32
N GLY A 224 -11.17 -42.37 2.60
CA GLY A 224 -11.73 -43.65 3.07
C GLY A 224 -13.25 -43.80 2.91
N ARG A 225 -14.00 -42.72 2.61
CA ARG A 225 -15.44 -42.79 2.26
C ARG A 225 -15.72 -42.54 0.78
N ARG A 226 -14.82 -41.89 0.04
CA ARG A 226 -15.00 -41.57 -1.39
C ARG A 226 -14.82 -42.79 -2.30
N GLU A 227 -14.06 -43.81 -1.89
CA GLU A 227 -13.85 -45.03 -2.71
C GLU A 227 -15.06 -45.98 -2.81
N VAL A 228 -16.16 -45.74 -2.07
CA VAL A 228 -17.40 -46.54 -2.23
C VAL A 228 -18.36 -45.94 -3.28
N ILE A 229 -18.08 -44.73 -3.78
CA ILE A 229 -18.91 -44.09 -4.81
C ILE A 229 -18.00 -43.58 -5.94
N ALA A 230 -17.37 -44.53 -6.64
CA ALA A 230 -16.81 -44.32 -7.96
C ALA A 230 -17.76 -44.89 -9.02
N ASN A 231 -17.98 -44.08 -10.07
CA ASN A 231 -18.70 -44.35 -11.33
C ASN A 231 -20.21 -44.03 -11.39
N ILE A 232 -20.52 -42.75 -11.65
CA ILE A 232 -21.70 -42.37 -12.45
C ILE A 232 -21.24 -41.36 -13.50
N VAL A 233 -20.86 -41.84 -14.69
CA VAL A 233 -20.63 -40.99 -15.88
C VAL A 233 -21.38 -41.45 -17.14
N PRO A 234 -21.89 -42.68 -17.32
CA PRO A 234 -22.83 -42.96 -18.41
C PRO A 234 -24.27 -43.00 -17.88
N GLY A 235 -24.95 -41.84 -17.86
CA GLY A 235 -26.38 -41.75 -17.51
C GLY A 235 -26.92 -40.36 -17.14
N ILE A 236 -26.03 -39.38 -16.94
CA ILE A 236 -26.40 -38.03 -16.49
C ILE A 236 -27.28 -37.29 -17.51
N MET A 237 -27.16 -37.61 -18.81
CA MET A 237 -28.02 -37.02 -19.86
C MET A 237 -29.53 -37.31 -19.71
N ASN A 238 -29.93 -38.25 -18.83
CA ASN A 238 -31.34 -38.59 -18.57
C ASN A 238 -31.85 -38.12 -17.19
N LEU A 239 -31.07 -37.35 -16.43
CA LEU A 239 -31.46 -36.86 -15.10
C LEU A 239 -32.15 -35.49 -15.19
N ALA A 240 -33.48 -35.52 -15.10
CA ALA A 240 -34.46 -34.44 -14.91
C ALA A 240 -34.41 -33.25 -15.90
N LYS A 241 -35.31 -33.26 -16.89
CA LYS A 241 -35.62 -32.12 -17.78
C LYS A 241 -36.43 -31.02 -17.10
N ASP A 242 -36.98 -31.29 -15.91
CA ASP A 242 -37.97 -30.41 -15.28
C ASP A 242 -37.31 -29.17 -14.67
N PRO A 243 -37.82 -27.96 -14.99
CA PRO A 243 -37.27 -26.73 -14.44
C PRO A 243 -37.59 -26.56 -12.96
N VAL A 244 -36.68 -25.87 -12.26
CA VAL A 244 -36.99 -24.76 -11.35
C VAL A 244 -38.48 -24.47 -11.06
N GLY A 245 -39.15 -25.03 -10.04
CA GLY A 245 -40.55 -24.64 -9.78
C GLY A 245 -41.25 -25.27 -8.58
N PRO A 246 -42.46 -24.75 -8.22
CA PRO A 246 -43.27 -25.28 -7.12
C PRO A 246 -43.71 -26.72 -7.40
N PRO A 247 -43.73 -27.62 -6.40
CA PRO A 247 -44.20 -28.99 -6.56
C PRO A 247 -45.70 -29.06 -6.89
N GLY A 248 -46.07 -29.97 -7.80
CA GLY A 248 -47.47 -30.21 -8.17
C GLY A 248 -48.30 -30.84 -7.04
N GLU A 249 -49.62 -30.71 -7.10
CA GLU A 249 -50.55 -31.20 -6.05
C GLU A 249 -50.40 -32.70 -5.74
N LEU A 250 -50.13 -33.52 -6.78
CA LEU A 250 -49.95 -34.97 -6.68
C LEU A 250 -48.49 -35.38 -6.46
N GLU A 251 -47.63 -34.45 -6.06
CA GLU A 251 -46.25 -34.71 -5.69
C GLU A 251 -46.03 -34.48 -4.18
N THR A 252 -45.17 -35.29 -3.58
CA THR A 252 -44.74 -35.13 -2.19
C THR A 252 -44.01 -33.81 -1.99
N SER A 253 -44.45 -33.02 -1.00
CA SER A 253 -43.91 -31.70 -0.68
C SER A 253 -44.04 -31.45 0.82
N ILE A 254 -42.91 -31.32 1.50
CA ILE A 254 -42.79 -31.16 2.95
C ILE A 254 -42.22 -29.76 3.19
N GLU A 255 -43.02 -28.86 3.75
CA GLU A 255 -42.55 -27.52 4.10
C GLU A 255 -41.87 -27.56 5.46
N VAL A 256 -40.58 -27.89 5.45
CA VAL A 256 -39.73 -27.96 6.63
C VAL A 256 -38.29 -27.66 6.19
N PRO A 257 -37.67 -26.53 6.60
CA PRO A 257 -38.20 -25.46 7.44
C PRO A 257 -39.09 -24.47 6.69
N LEU A 258 -39.53 -23.41 7.39
CA LEU A 258 -40.48 -22.40 6.89
C LEU A 258 -40.13 -21.89 5.48
N ARG A 259 -41.13 -21.92 4.58
CA ARG A 259 -41.06 -21.53 3.16
C ARG A 259 -40.11 -22.37 2.28
N LEU A 260 -39.51 -23.45 2.79
CA LEU A 260 -38.66 -24.35 2.01
C LEU A 260 -39.35 -25.69 1.81
N TYR A 261 -39.60 -26.07 0.55
CA TYR A 261 -40.34 -27.28 0.21
C TYR A 261 -39.39 -28.41 -0.13
N LEU A 262 -39.22 -29.32 0.81
CA LEU A 262 -38.40 -30.52 0.67
C LEU A 262 -39.21 -31.69 0.10
N SER A 263 -38.54 -32.54 -0.67
CA SER A 263 -39.09 -33.81 -1.11
C SER A 263 -38.03 -34.90 -0.98
N PRO A 264 -38.38 -36.07 -0.41
CA PRO A 264 -37.49 -37.22 -0.35
C PRO A 264 -37.41 -37.93 -1.71
N THR A 265 -36.53 -38.92 -1.84
CA THR A 265 -36.43 -39.72 -3.07
C THR A 265 -37.49 -40.83 -3.14
N LYS A 266 -37.61 -41.48 -4.32
CA LYS A 266 -38.44 -42.67 -4.52
C LYS A 266 -38.02 -43.87 -3.65
N LEU A 267 -36.79 -43.88 -3.12
CA LEU A 267 -36.33 -44.92 -2.18
C LEU A 267 -36.68 -44.62 -0.72
N ALA A 268 -37.32 -43.49 -0.44
CA ALA A 268 -37.83 -43.21 0.89
C ALA A 268 -38.95 -44.17 1.27
N GLY A 269 -38.88 -44.67 2.51
CA GLY A 269 -39.97 -45.36 3.18
C GLY A 269 -40.43 -44.57 4.39
N TRP A 270 -41.69 -44.74 4.78
CA TRP A 270 -42.28 -44.10 5.95
C TRP A 270 -42.81 -45.15 6.93
N ASN A 271 -42.28 -45.16 8.15
CA ASN A 271 -42.70 -46.10 9.20
C ASN A 271 -43.40 -45.37 10.34
N HIS A 272 -44.48 -45.96 10.85
CA HIS A 272 -45.31 -45.37 11.91
C HIS A 272 -46.17 -46.43 12.60
N LEU A 273 -46.68 -46.09 13.78
CA LEU A 273 -47.60 -46.95 14.52
C LEU A 273 -48.98 -46.99 13.87
N ARG A 274 -49.33 -48.15 13.31
CA ARG A 274 -50.68 -48.44 12.77
C ARG A 274 -51.69 -48.72 13.89
N LYS A 275 -51.29 -49.53 14.87
CA LYS A 275 -52.08 -49.86 16.05
C LYS A 275 -51.46 -49.23 17.30
N ILE A 276 -52.27 -48.52 18.07
CA ILE A 276 -51.82 -47.91 19.31
C ILE A 276 -51.45 -48.98 20.34
N SER A 277 -50.35 -48.75 21.05
CA SER A 277 -49.88 -49.58 22.16
C SER A 277 -49.44 -48.66 23.30
N PRO A 278 -49.87 -48.90 24.55
CA PRO A 278 -49.38 -48.13 25.68
C PRO A 278 -47.89 -48.40 25.91
N ASP A 279 -47.15 -47.38 26.32
CA ASP A 279 -45.75 -47.51 26.70
C ASP A 279 -45.65 -48.37 27.98
N ALA A 280 -44.57 -49.15 28.12
CA ALA A 280 -44.30 -50.02 29.27
C ALA A 280 -43.81 -49.25 30.51
N GLY A 281 -43.95 -47.92 30.52
CA GLY A 281 -43.43 -47.02 31.55
C GLY A 281 -44.05 -47.20 32.94
N ILE A 282 -43.32 -46.73 33.95
CA ILE A 282 -43.66 -46.83 35.37
C ILE A 282 -44.74 -45.81 35.73
N LEU A 283 -46.00 -46.07 35.40
CA LEU A 283 -47.15 -45.32 35.93
C LEU A 283 -48.27 -46.25 36.35
N LYS A 284 -48.99 -45.85 37.41
CA LYS A 284 -50.10 -46.59 38.03
C LYS A 284 -51.18 -46.96 37.01
N GLU A 285 -51.89 -48.07 37.27
CA GLU A 285 -52.89 -48.76 36.43
C GLU A 285 -53.95 -47.86 35.72
N THR A 286 -54.11 -46.60 36.13
CA THR A 286 -55.09 -45.65 35.60
C THR A 286 -54.54 -44.66 34.56
N ASN A 287 -53.22 -44.48 34.42
CA ASN A 287 -52.62 -43.50 33.50
C ASN A 287 -51.76 -44.19 32.44
N ARG A 288 -52.38 -44.56 31.31
CA ARG A 288 -51.67 -45.08 30.14
C ARG A 288 -50.91 -43.96 29.46
N LEU A 289 -49.59 -44.11 29.33
CA LEU A 289 -48.75 -43.22 28.54
C LEU A 289 -48.67 -43.75 27.11
N PHE A 290 -48.84 -42.89 26.12
CA PHE A 290 -48.72 -43.23 24.71
C PHE A 290 -47.63 -42.36 24.08
N GLU A 291 -46.82 -42.96 23.21
CA GLU A 291 -45.89 -42.21 22.37
C GLU A 291 -46.68 -41.29 21.43
N LEU A 292 -46.23 -40.04 21.26
CA LEU A 292 -46.81 -39.11 20.28
C LEU A 292 -46.77 -39.75 18.88
N TRP A 293 -47.91 -39.78 18.19
CA TRP A 293 -47.96 -40.33 16.85
C TRP A 293 -47.06 -39.54 15.91
N HIS A 294 -46.25 -40.28 15.16
CA HIS A 294 -45.36 -39.73 14.17
C HIS A 294 -45.12 -40.75 13.06
N THR A 295 -44.71 -40.24 11.89
CA THR A 295 -44.19 -41.05 10.80
C THR A 295 -42.74 -40.69 10.52
N ARG A 296 -41.89 -41.70 10.37
CA ARG A 296 -40.43 -41.56 10.32
C ARG A 296 -39.92 -41.91 8.94
N LEU A 297 -39.09 -41.03 8.40
CA LEU A 297 -38.38 -41.28 7.16
C LEU A 297 -37.32 -42.36 7.38
N GLY A 298 -37.41 -43.45 6.64
CA GLY A 298 -36.39 -44.47 6.49
C GLY A 298 -36.07 -44.73 5.03
N THR A 299 -35.21 -45.72 4.78
CA THR A 299 -34.89 -46.17 3.42
C THR A 299 -35.63 -47.47 3.12
N LYS A 300 -36.30 -47.54 1.97
CA LYS A 300 -36.95 -48.76 1.50
C LYS A 300 -35.88 -49.78 1.09
N THR A 301 -35.86 -50.92 1.75
CA THR A 301 -34.93 -52.04 1.49
C THR A 301 -35.69 -53.29 1.06
N THR A 302 -34.96 -54.35 0.71
CA THR A 302 -35.55 -55.68 0.45
C THR A 302 -36.23 -56.30 1.68
N LYS A 303 -35.87 -55.86 2.90
CA LYS A 303 -36.40 -56.38 4.16
C LYS A 303 -37.45 -55.47 4.82
N GLY A 304 -37.89 -54.41 4.12
CA GLY A 304 -38.79 -53.39 4.66
C GLY A 304 -38.11 -52.02 4.82
N ILE A 305 -38.67 -51.17 5.66
CA ILE A 305 -38.16 -49.81 5.88
C ILE A 305 -37.07 -49.85 6.95
N ASP A 306 -35.86 -49.42 6.60
CA ASP A 306 -34.71 -49.37 7.50
C ASP A 306 -34.48 -47.92 7.98
N GLU A 307 -34.64 -47.71 9.29
CA GLU A 307 -34.44 -46.44 9.98
C GLU A 307 -33.04 -46.32 10.62
N SER A 308 -32.21 -47.36 10.53
CA SER A 308 -30.88 -47.36 11.16
C SER A 308 -29.88 -46.46 10.44
N ASP A 309 -28.78 -46.15 11.13
CA ASP A 309 -27.69 -45.35 10.56
C ASP A 309 -27.02 -46.02 9.34
N LEU A 310 -27.25 -47.31 9.10
CA LEU A 310 -26.67 -48.08 8.00
C LEU A 310 -27.16 -47.59 6.63
N THR A 311 -28.33 -46.93 6.58
CA THR A 311 -28.94 -46.42 5.34
C THR A 311 -28.90 -44.90 5.22
N ASN A 312 -28.22 -44.19 6.14
CA ASN A 312 -28.17 -42.72 6.16
C ASN A 312 -27.72 -42.09 4.83
N GLU A 313 -26.79 -42.72 4.10
CA GLU A 313 -26.33 -42.23 2.79
C GLU A 313 -27.42 -42.28 1.70
N GLN A 314 -28.48 -43.07 1.90
CA GLN A 314 -29.65 -43.15 1.01
C GLN A 314 -30.86 -42.40 1.55
N ARG A 315 -30.82 -41.93 2.81
CA ARG A 315 -31.85 -41.06 3.39
C ARG A 315 -31.61 -39.62 3.00
N ILE A 316 -31.96 -39.31 1.76
CA ILE A 316 -31.72 -38.00 1.16
C ILE A 316 -33.01 -37.27 0.80
N LEU A 317 -32.95 -35.94 0.91
CA LEU A 317 -33.96 -34.95 0.56
C LEU A 317 -33.41 -34.03 -0.53
N ARG A 318 -34.31 -33.33 -1.22
CA ARG A 318 -33.97 -32.19 -2.08
C ARG A 318 -34.95 -31.06 -1.88
N ALA A 319 -34.47 -29.82 -1.90
CA ALA A 319 -35.32 -28.65 -1.85
C ALA A 319 -35.82 -28.31 -3.25
N LEU A 320 -37.09 -28.60 -3.52
CA LEU A 320 -37.67 -28.44 -4.85
C LEU A 320 -38.04 -27.00 -5.17
N TRP A 321 -38.40 -26.24 -4.12
CA TRP A 321 -38.88 -24.87 -4.24
C TRP A 321 -38.73 -24.11 -2.92
N ALA A 322 -38.78 -22.79 -3.00
CA ALA A 322 -39.04 -21.91 -1.87
C ALA A 322 -39.95 -20.75 -2.32
N ASP A 323 -40.77 -20.20 -1.41
CA ASP A 323 -41.72 -19.12 -1.74
C ASP A 323 -41.04 -17.89 -2.37
N ASP A 324 -39.77 -17.68 -2.04
CA ASP A 324 -38.95 -16.55 -2.46
C ASP A 324 -37.78 -16.93 -3.39
N ALA A 325 -37.76 -18.16 -3.92
CA ALA A 325 -36.81 -18.56 -4.95
C ALA A 325 -37.26 -18.08 -6.34
N ASN A 326 -36.30 -17.71 -7.19
CA ASN A 326 -36.54 -17.58 -8.62
C ASN A 326 -36.50 -18.97 -9.29
N LYS A 327 -37.22 -19.15 -10.41
CA LYS A 327 -37.08 -20.34 -11.26
C LYS A 327 -35.75 -20.34 -12.00
N ASP A 328 -35.31 -19.16 -12.42
CA ASP A 328 -34.03 -18.94 -13.09
C ASP A 328 -32.94 -18.70 -12.04
N TYR A 329 -31.94 -19.58 -12.04
CA TYR A 329 -30.80 -19.49 -11.12
C TYR A 329 -29.84 -18.36 -11.48
N THR A 330 -29.92 -17.82 -12.72
CA THR A 330 -29.09 -16.71 -13.18
C THR A 330 -29.69 -15.35 -12.83
N ALA A 331 -30.93 -15.31 -12.36
CA ALA A 331 -31.57 -14.07 -11.95
C ALA A 331 -30.94 -13.54 -10.64
N ALA A 332 -30.62 -12.24 -10.61
CA ALA A 332 -30.14 -11.59 -9.41
C ALA A 332 -31.19 -11.65 -8.28
N VAL A 333 -30.73 -12.04 -7.08
CA VAL A 333 -31.54 -12.11 -5.86
C VAL A 333 -30.98 -11.14 -4.83
N THR A 334 -31.74 -10.07 -4.59
CA THR A 334 -31.44 -9.11 -3.52
C THR A 334 -31.70 -9.75 -2.16
N GLU A 335 -30.64 -9.92 -1.38
CA GLU A 335 -30.72 -10.49 -0.03
C GLU A 335 -31.45 -9.54 0.92
N LYS A 336 -32.49 -10.05 1.57
CA LYS A 336 -33.22 -9.36 2.63
C LYS A 336 -32.64 -9.81 3.97
N MET A 337 -31.80 -8.96 4.56
CA MET A 337 -31.13 -9.23 5.84
C MET A 337 -32.12 -9.43 6.99
N THR A 338 -33.30 -8.83 6.90
CA THR A 338 -34.42 -9.02 7.82
C THR A 338 -35.68 -9.42 7.06
N ASP A 339 -36.37 -10.45 7.57
CA ASP A 339 -37.71 -10.78 7.13
C ASP A 339 -38.71 -9.69 7.55
N THR A 340 -39.68 -9.39 6.69
CA THR A 340 -40.66 -8.32 6.91
C THR A 340 -41.55 -8.56 8.12
N ILE A 341 -41.75 -9.82 8.51
CA ILE A 341 -42.55 -10.21 9.66
C ILE A 341 -41.62 -10.57 10.82
N LEU A 342 -40.72 -11.56 10.63
CA LEU A 342 -39.90 -12.09 11.73
C LEU A 342 -38.80 -11.13 12.20
N GLY A 343 -38.42 -10.11 11.41
CA GLY A 343 -37.20 -9.36 11.67
C GLY A 343 -35.98 -10.23 11.34
N LEU A 344 -35.02 -10.35 12.26
CA LEU A 344 -33.89 -11.26 12.08
C LEU A 344 -34.37 -12.71 12.11
N SER A 345 -34.06 -13.51 11.10
CA SER A 345 -34.45 -14.92 10.96
C SER A 345 -33.24 -15.82 10.77
N SER A 346 -33.42 -17.13 10.98
CA SER A 346 -32.38 -18.16 10.80
C SER A 346 -31.83 -18.20 9.37
N MET A 347 -32.71 -18.01 8.37
CA MET A 347 -32.40 -18.02 6.94
C MET A 347 -33.00 -16.82 6.21
N THR A 348 -32.25 -16.26 5.26
CA THR A 348 -32.72 -15.20 4.34
C THR A 348 -33.41 -15.81 3.11
N ASN A 349 -34.01 -14.96 2.28
CA ASN A 349 -34.55 -15.38 0.98
C ASN A 349 -33.46 -15.94 0.06
N LYS A 350 -32.26 -15.36 0.11
CA LYS A 350 -31.13 -15.80 -0.70
C LYS A 350 -30.63 -17.17 -0.27
N ASP A 351 -30.57 -17.43 1.04
CA ASP A 351 -30.21 -18.76 1.55
C ASP A 351 -31.15 -19.85 1.00
N ARG A 352 -32.48 -19.63 1.05
CA ARG A 352 -33.47 -20.59 0.52
C ARG A 352 -33.34 -20.78 -0.98
N HIS A 353 -33.16 -19.71 -1.74
CA HIS A 353 -32.92 -19.76 -3.19
C HIS A 353 -31.68 -20.61 -3.52
N GLN A 354 -30.57 -20.41 -2.82
CA GLN A 354 -29.34 -21.19 -2.99
C GLN A 354 -29.55 -22.67 -2.65
N ILE A 355 -30.20 -22.99 -1.52
CA ILE A 355 -30.52 -24.38 -1.13
C ILE A 355 -31.34 -25.08 -2.22
N VAL A 356 -32.32 -24.40 -2.83
CA VAL A 356 -33.14 -24.98 -3.91
C VAL A 356 -32.29 -25.35 -5.13
N HIS A 357 -31.47 -24.43 -5.62
CA HIS A 357 -30.69 -24.66 -6.84
C HIS A 357 -29.54 -25.63 -6.62
N GLU A 358 -28.80 -25.48 -5.53
CA GLU A 358 -27.63 -26.32 -5.24
C GLU A 358 -28.01 -27.75 -4.83
N SER A 359 -29.26 -27.97 -4.37
CA SER A 359 -29.74 -29.31 -4.00
C SER A 359 -30.65 -30.00 -5.03
N SER A 360 -31.26 -29.29 -5.98
CA SER A 360 -32.23 -29.90 -6.90
C SER A 360 -32.16 -29.47 -8.37
N ASN A 361 -31.34 -28.48 -8.74
CA ASN A 361 -31.33 -27.94 -10.10
C ASN A 361 -30.31 -28.64 -11.02
N PHE A 362 -30.74 -29.71 -11.69
CA PHE A 362 -29.92 -30.47 -12.65
C PHE A 362 -29.69 -29.75 -13.99
N GLN A 363 -30.31 -28.57 -14.20
CA GLN A 363 -30.15 -27.78 -15.43
C GLN A 363 -28.91 -26.88 -15.40
N ILE A 364 -28.22 -26.78 -14.27
CA ILE A 364 -26.97 -26.00 -14.18
C ILE A 364 -25.87 -26.74 -14.94
N PRO A 365 -25.27 -26.13 -15.99
CA PRO A 365 -24.22 -26.79 -16.76
C PRO A 365 -23.03 -27.19 -15.88
N ARG A 366 -22.47 -28.38 -16.13
CA ARG A 366 -21.28 -28.91 -15.41
C ARG A 366 -21.46 -29.05 -13.89
N PHE A 367 -22.69 -28.98 -13.39
CA PHE A 367 -23.00 -29.12 -11.97
C PHE A 367 -23.97 -30.27 -11.72
N VAL A 368 -23.65 -31.10 -10.72
CA VAL A 368 -24.58 -32.13 -10.20
C VAL A 368 -24.99 -31.73 -8.78
N PRO A 369 -26.26 -31.34 -8.57
CA PRO A 369 -26.76 -30.89 -7.28
C PRO A 369 -26.54 -31.91 -6.16
N GLN A 370 -25.94 -31.45 -5.07
CA GLN A 370 -25.68 -32.31 -3.90
C GLN A 370 -26.98 -32.56 -3.14
N PRO A 371 -27.29 -33.80 -2.75
CA PRO A 371 -28.49 -34.07 -1.97
C PRO A 371 -28.37 -33.50 -0.55
N ILE A 372 -29.52 -33.14 0.04
CA ILE A 372 -29.62 -32.83 1.46
C ILE A 372 -29.68 -34.18 2.20
N LYS A 373 -28.72 -34.47 3.07
CA LYS A 373 -28.78 -35.64 3.95
C LYS A 373 -29.78 -35.37 5.05
N ALA A 374 -30.67 -36.32 5.32
CA ALA A 374 -31.56 -36.27 6.49
C ALA A 374 -31.12 -37.36 7.46
N HIS A 375 -30.49 -36.97 8.57
CA HIS A 375 -30.20 -37.89 9.66
C HIS A 375 -31.49 -38.27 10.40
N LYS A 376 -32.42 -37.33 10.49
CA LYS A 376 -33.74 -37.53 11.08
C LYS A 376 -34.78 -36.68 10.34
N LEU A 377 -35.91 -37.30 9.99
CA LEU A 377 -37.11 -36.59 9.57
C LEU A 377 -38.34 -37.31 10.10
N PHE A 378 -39.02 -36.73 11.09
CA PHE A 378 -40.31 -37.22 11.59
C PHE A 378 -41.38 -36.18 11.28
N LEU A 379 -42.54 -36.63 10.81
CA LEU A 379 -43.72 -35.77 10.68
C LEU A 379 -44.72 -36.13 11.77
N THR A 380 -45.23 -35.12 12.49
CA THR A 380 -46.14 -35.29 13.63
C THR A 380 -47.29 -34.30 13.56
N THR A 381 -48.27 -34.40 14.44
CA THR A 381 -49.34 -33.41 14.53
C THR A 381 -48.95 -32.12 15.24
N LEU A 382 -47.82 -32.13 15.96
CA LEU A 382 -47.30 -30.99 16.70
C LEU A 382 -46.14 -30.27 15.98
N GLY A 383 -45.71 -30.78 14.82
CA GLY A 383 -44.57 -30.27 14.06
C GLY A 383 -43.52 -31.34 13.78
N ALA A 384 -42.64 -31.09 12.82
CA ALA A 384 -41.63 -32.04 12.39
C ALA A 384 -40.42 -32.09 13.32
N TRP A 385 -39.66 -33.17 13.21
CA TRP A 385 -38.30 -33.25 13.70
C TRP A 385 -37.39 -33.34 12.50
N LEU A 386 -36.44 -32.43 12.37
CA LEU A 386 -35.47 -32.43 11.27
C LEU A 386 -34.05 -32.37 11.86
N ASP A 387 -33.17 -33.22 11.36
CA ASP A 387 -31.72 -33.04 11.42
C ASP A 387 -31.21 -33.28 10.01
N SER A 388 -30.90 -32.18 9.31
CA SER A 388 -30.47 -32.21 7.92
C SER A 388 -29.16 -31.46 7.69
N GLU A 389 -28.44 -31.91 6.67
CA GLU A 389 -27.19 -31.31 6.24
C GLU A 389 -27.04 -31.35 4.72
N LEU A 390 -26.83 -30.18 4.12
CA LEU A 390 -26.35 -30.00 2.75
C LEU A 390 -24.90 -29.52 2.82
N VAL A 391 -24.02 -30.15 2.05
CA VAL A 391 -22.63 -29.72 1.87
C VAL A 391 -22.33 -29.68 0.37
N VAL A 392 -21.77 -28.56 -0.07
CA VAL A 392 -21.39 -28.32 -1.46
C VAL A 392 -19.92 -27.94 -1.50
N GLU A 393 -19.14 -28.62 -2.33
CA GLU A 393 -17.73 -28.32 -2.50
C GLU A 393 -17.56 -27.05 -3.34
N ARG A 394 -16.77 -26.08 -2.84
CA ARG A 394 -16.50 -24.79 -3.51
C ARG A 394 -16.06 -24.97 -4.97
N LYS A 395 -15.13 -25.90 -5.22
CA LYS A 395 -14.61 -26.21 -6.57
C LYS A 395 -15.68 -26.68 -7.55
N LYS A 396 -16.74 -27.36 -7.09
CA LYS A 396 -17.85 -27.79 -7.96
C LYS A 396 -18.67 -26.59 -8.44
N LEU A 397 -18.91 -25.60 -7.59
CA LEU A 397 -19.60 -24.36 -7.94
C LEU A 397 -18.75 -23.50 -8.88
N GLU A 398 -17.45 -23.46 -8.63
CA GLU A 398 -16.48 -22.76 -9.48
C GLU A 398 -16.39 -23.38 -10.88
N THR A 399 -16.23 -24.71 -10.97
CA THR A 399 -16.18 -25.45 -12.24
C THR A 399 -17.47 -25.27 -13.06
N ALA A 400 -18.60 -25.12 -12.38
CA ALA A 400 -19.90 -24.84 -12.98
C ALA A 400 -20.08 -23.37 -13.41
N GLY A 401 -19.19 -22.46 -12.96
CA GLY A 401 -19.26 -21.04 -13.26
C GLY A 401 -20.38 -20.30 -12.51
N VAL A 402 -20.80 -20.81 -11.35
CA VAL A 402 -21.92 -20.23 -10.55
C VAL A 402 -21.48 -19.75 -9.16
N LEU A 403 -20.23 -20.00 -8.77
CA LEU A 403 -19.68 -19.56 -7.48
C LEU A 403 -19.58 -18.02 -7.39
N TYR A 404 -19.22 -17.37 -8.48
CA TYR A 404 -19.10 -15.93 -8.61
C TYR A 404 -20.31 -15.40 -9.38
N GLY A 405 -20.86 -14.28 -8.93
CA GLY A 405 -22.04 -13.67 -9.53
C GLY A 405 -22.12 -12.17 -9.25
N SER A 406 -23.11 -11.50 -9.83
CA SER A 406 -23.46 -10.11 -9.54
C SER A 406 -24.90 -10.07 -9.02
N GLY A 407 -25.08 -10.48 -7.77
CA GLY A 407 -26.41 -10.66 -7.15
C GLY A 407 -26.97 -12.09 -7.25
N ASN A 408 -26.37 -12.98 -8.03
CA ASN A 408 -26.90 -14.31 -8.40
C ASN A 408 -25.95 -15.48 -8.09
N ALA A 409 -24.96 -15.31 -7.21
CA ALA A 409 -24.03 -16.40 -6.92
C ALA A 409 -24.71 -17.54 -6.15
N LEU A 410 -24.41 -18.78 -6.53
CA LEU A 410 -24.74 -19.99 -5.78
C LEU A 410 -23.55 -20.34 -4.89
N ASN A 411 -23.35 -19.54 -3.84
CA ASN A 411 -22.15 -19.59 -3.01
C ASN A 411 -22.36 -20.18 -1.62
N LEU A 412 -23.43 -20.97 -1.44
CA LEU A 412 -23.68 -21.69 -0.19
C LEU A 412 -22.84 -22.98 -0.18
N LEU A 413 -21.96 -23.11 0.80
CA LEU A 413 -21.10 -24.30 0.94
C LEU A 413 -21.69 -25.30 1.93
N LYS A 414 -22.49 -24.82 2.88
CA LYS A 414 -23.14 -25.68 3.88
C LYS A 414 -24.43 -25.07 4.38
N TRP A 415 -25.44 -25.92 4.54
CA TRP A 415 -26.63 -25.65 5.32
C TRP A 415 -26.88 -26.82 6.26
N ARG A 416 -26.96 -26.56 7.57
CA ARG A 416 -27.37 -27.53 8.58
C ARG A 416 -28.60 -26.99 9.31
N HIS A 417 -29.61 -27.82 9.49
CA HIS A 417 -30.85 -27.43 10.14
C HIS A 417 -31.29 -28.50 11.14
N ILE A 418 -31.51 -28.07 12.38
CA ILE A 418 -32.04 -28.91 13.45
C ILE A 418 -33.31 -28.25 14.00
N GLU A 419 -34.43 -28.95 13.90
CA GLU A 419 -35.70 -28.57 14.54
C GLU A 419 -36.34 -29.77 15.25
N THR A 420 -37.16 -29.47 16.26
CA THR A 420 -37.87 -30.47 17.07
C THR A 420 -39.27 -29.97 17.34
N LEU A 421 -40.27 -30.80 17.03
CA LEU A 421 -41.70 -30.43 17.08
C LEU A 421 -41.95 -29.08 16.38
N GLY A 422 -41.36 -28.92 15.20
CA GLY A 422 -41.45 -27.76 14.33
C GLY A 422 -40.69 -26.53 14.80
N ARG A 423 -39.92 -26.59 15.90
CA ARG A 423 -39.16 -25.42 16.40
C ARG A 423 -37.68 -25.56 16.12
N GLU A 424 -37.11 -24.58 15.42
CA GLU A 424 -35.69 -24.52 15.04
C GLU A 424 -34.80 -24.37 16.28
N HIS A 425 -33.82 -25.24 16.47
CA HIS A 425 -32.85 -25.19 17.57
C HIS A 425 -31.47 -24.72 17.13
N TYR A 426 -31.06 -25.11 15.92
CA TYR A 426 -29.73 -24.80 15.39
C TYR A 426 -29.82 -24.74 13.87
N VAL A 427 -29.39 -23.61 13.31
CA VAL A 427 -29.29 -23.39 11.87
C VAL A 427 -27.91 -22.82 11.58
N GLU A 428 -27.18 -23.44 10.67
CA GLU A 428 -25.85 -23.02 10.25
C GLU A 428 -25.83 -22.83 8.74
N ILE A 429 -25.37 -21.65 8.31
CA ILE A 429 -25.22 -21.25 6.92
C ILE A 429 -23.75 -20.87 6.72
N VAL A 430 -23.09 -21.49 5.74
CA VAL A 430 -21.70 -21.20 5.38
C VAL A 430 -21.68 -20.69 3.94
N LYS A 431 -21.25 -19.44 3.73
CA LYS A 431 -21.16 -18.81 2.40
C LYS A 431 -19.71 -18.56 2.01
N ALA A 432 -19.39 -18.77 0.74
CA ALA A 432 -18.06 -18.54 0.18
C ALA A 432 -17.74 -17.04 -0.02
N GLY A 433 -16.49 -16.68 0.24
CA GLY A 433 -15.92 -15.37 -0.06
C GLY A 433 -14.40 -15.45 -0.20
N ASN A 434 -13.77 -14.28 -0.26
CA ASN A 434 -12.32 -14.11 -0.29
C ASN A 434 -11.90 -12.98 0.66
N ILE A 435 -10.65 -13.02 1.10
CA ILE A 435 -10.06 -12.05 2.02
C ILE A 435 -9.25 -11.00 1.25
N MET A 436 -9.55 -9.73 1.46
CA MET A 436 -8.79 -8.62 0.90
C MET A 436 -7.72 -8.16 1.92
N PRO A 437 -6.46 -7.91 1.52
CA PRO A 437 -5.98 -7.75 0.13
C PRO A 437 -5.46 -9.01 -0.56
N PHE A 438 -5.15 -10.07 0.19
CA PHE A 438 -4.32 -11.18 -0.30
C PHE A 438 -5.07 -12.15 -1.23
N GLY A 439 -6.40 -12.15 -1.24
CA GLY A 439 -7.22 -12.99 -2.12
C GLY A 439 -7.44 -14.42 -1.62
N HIS A 440 -7.05 -14.73 -0.37
CA HIS A 440 -7.24 -16.06 0.21
C HIS A 440 -8.73 -16.45 0.24
N GLU A 441 -9.03 -17.71 -0.03
CA GLU A 441 -10.39 -18.22 0.14
C GLU A 441 -10.82 -18.19 1.61
N ALA A 442 -12.05 -17.75 1.84
CA ALA A 442 -12.67 -17.73 3.16
C ALA A 442 -14.16 -18.03 3.10
N VAL A 443 -14.75 -18.19 4.27
CA VAL A 443 -16.19 -18.36 4.45
C VAL A 443 -16.73 -17.44 5.52
N LEU A 444 -17.95 -16.97 5.32
CA LEU A 444 -18.77 -16.37 6.36
C LEU A 444 -19.69 -17.46 6.93
N ILE A 445 -19.51 -17.75 8.21
CA ILE A 445 -20.36 -18.68 8.95
C ILE A 445 -21.39 -17.87 9.73
N LYS A 446 -22.67 -18.15 9.50
CA LYS A 446 -23.81 -17.62 10.25
C LYS A 446 -24.48 -18.76 11.00
N ILE A 447 -24.57 -18.64 12.32
CA ILE A 447 -25.21 -19.64 13.18
C ILE A 447 -26.33 -18.99 13.95
N THR A 448 -27.51 -19.59 13.89
CA THR A 448 -28.68 -19.23 14.70
C THR A 448 -28.98 -20.39 15.64
N GLU A 449 -28.90 -20.17 16.95
CA GLU A 449 -29.03 -21.22 17.96
C GLU A 449 -29.98 -20.80 19.08
N ARG A 450 -30.86 -21.71 19.52
CA ARG A 450 -31.73 -21.47 20.66
C ARG A 450 -30.94 -21.57 21.96
N LYS A 451 -30.78 -20.46 22.68
CA LYS A 451 -30.08 -20.38 23.97
C LYS A 451 -30.96 -19.78 25.07
N PRO A 452 -30.77 -20.20 26.34
CA PRO A 452 -31.38 -19.51 27.47
C PRO A 452 -30.75 -18.12 27.65
N HIS A 453 -31.57 -17.11 27.86
CA HIS A 453 -31.14 -15.75 28.16
C HIS A 453 -31.40 -15.45 29.64
N SER A 454 -30.33 -15.15 30.38
CA SER A 454 -30.36 -15.02 31.84
C SER A 454 -31.29 -13.92 32.34
N ASN A 455 -31.31 -12.76 31.68
CA ASN A 455 -32.02 -11.60 32.19
C ASN A 455 -33.54 -11.70 31.98
N THR A 456 -34.00 -12.47 30.99
CA THR A 456 -35.42 -12.64 30.68
C THR A 456 -35.97 -13.99 31.15
N GLY A 457 -35.11 -14.96 31.48
CA GLY A 457 -35.53 -16.32 31.82
C GLY A 457 -36.16 -17.08 30.64
N THR A 458 -35.94 -16.62 29.40
CA THR A 458 -36.52 -17.20 28.19
C THR A 458 -35.45 -17.88 27.33
N ALA A 459 -35.83 -18.93 26.59
CA ALA A 459 -34.99 -19.50 25.54
C ALA A 459 -35.40 -18.91 24.18
N ALA A 460 -34.46 -18.27 23.51
CA ALA A 460 -34.68 -17.54 22.25
C ALA A 460 -33.58 -17.90 21.24
N ASN A 461 -33.82 -17.62 19.96
CA ASN A 461 -32.83 -17.84 18.90
C ASN A 461 -31.82 -16.68 18.88
N PHE A 462 -30.54 -17.01 18.96
CA PHE A 462 -29.45 -16.05 18.90
C PHE A 462 -28.59 -16.30 17.67
N GLN A 463 -28.38 -15.26 16.87
CA GLN A 463 -27.58 -15.30 15.66
C GLN A 463 -26.22 -14.68 15.89
N ARG A 464 -25.17 -15.42 15.52
CA ARG A 464 -23.78 -14.96 15.52
C ARG A 464 -23.12 -15.24 14.19
N LYS A 465 -22.07 -14.47 13.88
CA LYS A 465 -21.30 -14.62 12.65
C LYS A 465 -19.80 -14.61 12.94
N LEU A 466 -19.04 -15.37 12.16
CA LEU A 466 -17.58 -15.35 12.14
C LEU A 466 -17.04 -15.58 10.72
N VAL A 467 -15.82 -15.12 10.47
CA VAL A 467 -15.08 -15.39 9.23
C VAL A 467 -14.05 -16.47 9.49
N VAL A 468 -13.96 -17.44 8.58
CA VAL A 468 -12.92 -18.49 8.59
C VAL A 468 -12.19 -18.47 7.27
N ILE A 469 -10.87 -18.32 7.31
CA ILE A 469 -9.98 -18.44 6.16
C ILE A 469 -9.74 -19.93 5.91
N THR A 470 -10.19 -20.42 4.76
CA THR A 470 -10.17 -21.84 4.38
C THR A 470 -8.99 -22.21 3.51
N GLU A 471 -8.34 -21.21 2.90
CA GLU A 471 -7.04 -21.34 2.24
C GLU A 471 -5.99 -20.64 3.13
N PRO A 472 -5.33 -21.33 4.07
CA PRO A 472 -4.40 -20.67 4.99
C PRO A 472 -3.13 -20.19 4.30
N VAL A 473 -2.74 -20.81 3.18
CA VAL A 473 -1.50 -20.53 2.45
C VAL A 473 -1.84 -20.24 1.01
N LYS A 474 -1.39 -19.09 0.50
CA LYS A 474 -1.51 -18.73 -0.91
C LYS A 474 -0.14 -18.35 -1.46
N GLN A 475 0.15 -18.79 -2.68
CA GLN A 475 1.38 -18.50 -3.39
C GLN A 475 1.17 -17.37 -4.40
N TYR A 476 2.21 -16.59 -4.63
CA TYR A 476 2.20 -15.48 -5.56
C TYR A 476 3.48 -15.50 -6.38
N ASN A 477 3.36 -15.00 -7.61
CA ASN A 477 4.50 -14.82 -8.47
C ASN A 477 4.85 -13.34 -8.55
N TYR A 478 6.15 -13.02 -8.52
CA TYR A 478 6.64 -11.67 -8.76
C TYR A 478 6.25 -11.15 -10.16
N ARG A 479 6.10 -12.09 -11.10
CA ARG A 479 5.58 -11.87 -12.45
C ARG A 479 4.56 -12.93 -12.82
N ASP A 480 3.55 -12.57 -13.59
CA ASP A 480 2.58 -13.55 -14.08
C ASP A 480 3.19 -14.47 -15.18
N ALA A 481 2.38 -15.39 -15.71
CA ALA A 481 2.79 -16.30 -16.77
C ALA A 481 3.20 -15.60 -18.09
N ASN A 482 2.72 -14.37 -18.33
CA ASN A 482 3.08 -13.53 -19.47
C ASN A 482 4.32 -12.65 -19.21
N GLY A 483 4.85 -12.69 -17.99
CA GLY A 483 5.99 -11.88 -17.55
C GLY A 483 5.64 -10.46 -17.09
N GLU A 484 4.35 -10.14 -16.93
CA GLU A 484 3.82 -8.89 -16.38
C GLU A 484 4.24 -8.73 -14.91
N PHE A 485 4.70 -7.55 -14.53
CA PHE A 485 5.10 -7.26 -13.16
C PHE A 485 3.90 -7.19 -12.21
N MET A 486 3.95 -7.98 -11.13
CA MET A 486 2.82 -8.08 -10.21
C MET A 486 2.79 -6.99 -9.14
N ASN A 487 3.86 -6.21 -9.00
CA ASN A 487 4.03 -5.24 -7.90
C ASN A 487 3.83 -5.89 -6.53
N PHE A 488 4.33 -7.11 -6.32
CA PHE A 488 4.21 -7.82 -5.05
C PHE A 488 5.46 -8.68 -4.85
N CYS A 489 6.15 -8.48 -3.72
CA CYS A 489 7.47 -9.06 -3.44
C CYS A 489 7.45 -10.16 -2.37
N PHE A 490 6.29 -10.78 -2.15
CA PHE A 490 6.18 -12.01 -1.36
C PHE A 490 5.79 -13.15 -2.29
N SER A 491 6.48 -14.28 -2.16
CA SER A 491 6.21 -15.51 -2.93
C SER A 491 5.13 -16.37 -2.28
N ARG A 492 4.94 -16.23 -0.97
CA ARG A 492 3.98 -17.00 -0.18
C ARG A 492 3.44 -16.16 0.97
N VAL A 493 2.13 -16.19 1.20
CA VAL A 493 1.48 -15.61 2.38
C VAL A 493 0.74 -16.73 3.12
N GLU A 494 0.95 -16.80 4.43
CA GLU A 494 0.33 -17.73 5.35
C GLU A 494 -0.44 -16.98 6.45
N MET A 495 -1.72 -17.30 6.56
CA MET A 495 -2.61 -16.81 7.60
C MET A 495 -2.45 -17.67 8.85
N VAL A 496 -1.72 -17.16 9.85
CA VAL A 496 -1.47 -17.87 11.11
C VAL A 496 -2.74 -17.92 11.96
N SER A 497 -3.47 -16.80 12.02
CA SER A 497 -4.84 -16.78 12.54
C SER A 497 -5.81 -16.97 11.39
N THR A 498 -6.60 -18.04 11.41
CA THR A 498 -7.55 -18.37 10.33
C THR A 498 -9.01 -18.16 10.74
N VAL A 499 -9.29 -17.81 12.00
CA VAL A 499 -10.66 -17.66 12.52
C VAL A 499 -10.79 -16.32 13.23
N SER A 500 -11.83 -15.56 12.90
CA SER A 500 -12.16 -14.33 13.62
C SER A 500 -12.85 -14.63 14.96
N PRO A 501 -12.79 -13.73 15.95
CA PRO A 501 -13.79 -13.67 17.02
C PRO A 501 -15.22 -13.50 16.47
N LEU A 502 -16.23 -13.54 17.36
CA LEU A 502 -17.59 -13.20 16.94
C LEU A 502 -17.63 -11.76 16.44
N LEU A 503 -18.21 -11.59 15.27
CA LEU A 503 -18.27 -10.29 14.60
C LEU A 503 -19.39 -9.44 15.17
N ASP A 504 -19.21 -8.12 15.13
CA ASP A 504 -20.28 -7.18 15.47
C ASP A 504 -21.48 -7.34 14.52
N ALA A 505 -22.69 -7.15 15.03
CA ALA A 505 -23.94 -7.19 14.28
C ALA A 505 -24.01 -6.06 13.25
N SER A 506 -23.51 -4.87 13.63
CA SER A 506 -23.31 -3.74 12.72
C SER A 506 -21.98 -3.90 11.99
N LYS A 507 -22.00 -4.06 10.67
CA LYS A 507 -20.78 -4.16 9.86
C LYS A 507 -20.28 -2.79 9.42
N LYS A 508 -18.96 -2.58 9.52
CA LYS A 508 -18.25 -1.49 8.84
C LYS A 508 -18.02 -1.91 7.39
N LYS A 509 -18.76 -1.32 6.45
CA LYS A 509 -18.55 -1.56 5.00
C LYS A 509 -17.14 -1.12 4.58
N LEU A 510 -16.50 -1.89 3.72
CA LEU A 510 -15.27 -1.51 3.03
C LEU A 510 -15.54 -0.41 2.01
N ALA A 511 -16.59 -0.55 1.18
CA ALA A 511 -17.04 0.47 0.22
C ALA A 511 -18.46 0.98 0.54
N ASP A 512 -18.75 2.26 0.30
CA ASP A 512 -20.05 2.85 0.64
C ASP A 512 -21.19 2.33 -0.26
N SER A 513 -20.91 2.10 -1.55
CA SER A 513 -21.81 1.53 -2.55
C SER A 513 -21.07 0.62 -3.54
N LEU A 514 -21.82 -0.25 -4.23
CA LEU A 514 -21.33 -1.11 -5.30
C LEU A 514 -22.06 -0.74 -6.61
N PRO A 515 -21.37 -0.62 -7.77
CA PRO A 515 -21.97 -0.17 -9.04
C PRO A 515 -23.13 -1.02 -9.57
N ASP A 516 -23.02 -2.35 -9.50
CA ASP A 516 -24.05 -3.27 -10.03
C ASP A 516 -25.24 -3.45 -9.09
N ALA A 517 -25.51 -2.46 -8.22
CA ALA A 517 -26.55 -2.52 -7.22
C ALA A 517 -27.96 -2.38 -7.84
N ALA A 518 -28.44 -3.46 -8.45
CA ALA A 518 -29.82 -3.94 -8.23
C ALA A 518 -30.07 -4.33 -6.75
N LEU A 519 -29.06 -4.15 -5.89
CA LEU A 519 -29.01 -4.48 -4.46
C LEU A 519 -29.33 -3.29 -3.53
N SER A 520 -29.78 -2.15 -4.04
CA SER A 520 -30.32 -1.12 -3.15
C SER A 520 -31.70 -1.57 -2.67
N PRO A 521 -31.95 -1.76 -1.36
CA PRO A 521 -33.33 -1.76 -0.89
C PRO A 521 -33.92 -0.41 -1.31
N LEU A 522 -35.18 -0.42 -1.75
CA LEU A 522 -35.98 0.81 -1.80
C LEU A 522 -35.67 1.65 -0.56
N PRO A 523 -35.47 2.97 -0.68
CA PRO A 523 -35.10 3.80 0.46
C PRO A 523 -36.04 3.49 1.64
N PRO A 524 -35.50 3.28 2.86
CA PRO A 524 -36.31 2.93 4.01
C PRO A 524 -37.42 3.96 4.20
N LYS A 525 -38.64 3.49 4.45
CA LYS A 525 -39.73 4.40 4.77
C LYS A 525 -39.41 5.06 6.13
N PRO A 526 -39.86 6.30 6.37
CA PRO A 526 -39.68 6.93 7.67
C PRO A 526 -40.20 6.02 8.80
N GLY A 527 -39.32 5.60 9.71
CA GLY A 527 -39.62 4.68 10.80
C GLY A 527 -39.10 3.24 10.63
N ASP A 528 -38.55 2.89 9.46
CA ASP A 528 -37.84 1.62 9.29
C ASP A 528 -36.50 1.65 10.07
N PRO A 529 -36.10 0.55 10.73
CA PRO A 529 -34.78 0.45 11.37
C PRO A 529 -33.66 0.66 10.33
N ALA A 530 -32.53 1.20 10.77
CA ALA A 530 -31.38 1.44 9.90
C ALA A 530 -31.02 0.15 9.14
N PRO A 531 -30.75 0.21 7.82
CA PRO A 531 -30.40 -0.96 7.04
C PRO A 531 -29.14 -1.61 7.64
N VAL A 532 -29.26 -2.87 8.06
CA VAL A 532 -28.11 -3.68 8.45
C VAL A 532 -27.19 -3.75 7.24
N ALA A 533 -25.96 -3.27 7.39
CA ALA A 533 -24.94 -3.38 6.34
C ALA A 533 -24.85 -4.85 5.89
N GLY A 534 -25.00 -5.08 4.58
CA GLY A 534 -25.09 -6.42 4.02
C GLY A 534 -23.80 -7.23 4.17
N ASP A 535 -23.94 -8.56 4.24
CA ASP A 535 -22.83 -9.53 4.37
C ASP A 535 -21.97 -9.67 3.09
N LEU A 536 -22.14 -8.79 2.10
CA LEU A 536 -21.45 -8.85 0.82
C LEU A 536 -20.00 -8.39 0.91
N GLN A 537 -19.72 -7.36 1.73
CA GLN A 537 -18.38 -6.81 1.90
C GLN A 537 -18.30 -6.03 3.22
N PHE A 538 -17.28 -6.30 4.03
CA PHE A 538 -17.07 -5.60 5.29
C PHE A 538 -15.64 -5.77 5.83
N VAL A 539 -15.20 -4.78 6.60
CA VAL A 539 -14.01 -4.86 7.45
C VAL A 539 -14.32 -5.79 8.63
N ILE A 540 -13.43 -6.73 8.91
CA ILE A 540 -13.61 -7.69 10.00
C ILE A 540 -13.39 -6.98 11.35
N ILE A 541 -14.49 -6.71 12.05
CA ILE A 541 -14.50 -6.03 13.35
C ILE A 541 -15.15 -6.88 14.44
N SER A 542 -14.66 -6.73 15.67
CA SER A 542 -15.22 -7.33 16.89
C SER A 542 -15.04 -6.36 18.06
N LYS A 543 -16.08 -6.16 18.87
CA LYS A 543 -16.11 -5.19 19.98
C LYS A 543 -15.78 -3.77 19.52
N GLY A 544 -16.26 -3.37 18.34
CA GLY A 544 -16.03 -2.05 17.75
C GLY A 544 -14.60 -1.79 17.28
N LYS A 545 -13.73 -2.81 17.23
CA LYS A 545 -12.33 -2.69 16.82
C LYS A 545 -12.01 -3.62 15.65
N GLU A 546 -11.07 -3.21 14.80
CA GLU A 546 -10.57 -4.04 13.71
C GLU A 546 -9.82 -5.26 14.27
N VAL A 547 -10.15 -6.44 13.75
CA VAL A 547 -9.49 -7.69 14.14
C VAL A 547 -8.17 -7.78 13.39
N LEU A 548 -7.06 -7.80 14.14
CA LEU A 548 -5.72 -7.98 13.58
C LEU A 548 -5.43 -9.47 13.37
N PHE A 549 -5.28 -9.87 12.12
CA PHE A 549 -4.89 -11.22 11.75
C PHE A 549 -3.37 -11.33 11.72
N LYS A 550 -2.82 -12.38 12.31
CA LYS A 550 -1.40 -12.72 12.24
C LYS A 550 -1.09 -13.35 10.89
N VAL A 551 -0.11 -12.79 10.20
CA VAL A 551 0.30 -13.19 8.86
C VAL A 551 1.80 -13.46 8.88
N LYS A 552 2.19 -14.55 8.21
CA LYS A 552 3.57 -14.91 7.92
C LYS A 552 3.76 -14.88 6.41
N ALA A 553 4.73 -14.13 5.91
CA ALA A 553 5.03 -14.06 4.48
C ALA A 553 6.46 -14.53 4.21
N GLU A 554 6.65 -15.23 3.09
CA GLU A 554 7.96 -15.57 2.54
C GLU A 554 8.27 -14.61 1.40
N ASP A 555 9.42 -13.97 1.44
CA ASP A 555 9.85 -13.07 0.38
C ASP A 555 10.36 -13.82 -0.86
N LEU A 556 10.99 -13.11 -1.80
CA LEU A 556 11.50 -13.68 -3.05
C LEU A 556 12.79 -14.50 -2.90
N ASP A 557 13.44 -14.46 -1.74
CA ASP A 557 14.70 -15.15 -1.43
C ASP A 557 14.54 -16.18 -0.29
N GLY A 558 13.29 -16.48 0.10
CA GLY A 558 12.95 -17.46 1.13
C GLY A 558 12.98 -16.93 2.57
N ASN A 559 13.16 -15.63 2.78
CA ASN A 559 13.14 -15.04 4.12
C ASN A 559 11.70 -14.93 4.63
N ILE A 560 11.50 -15.27 5.90
CA ILE A 560 10.21 -15.22 6.57
C ILE A 560 10.04 -13.90 7.32
N VAL A 561 8.90 -13.24 7.11
CA VAL A 561 8.49 -12.00 7.78
C VAL A 561 7.14 -12.20 8.45
N ASP A 562 7.03 -11.81 9.71
CA ASP A 562 5.77 -11.89 10.47
C ASP A 562 5.19 -10.49 10.70
N PHE A 563 3.89 -10.31 10.44
CA PHE A 563 3.19 -9.06 10.72
C PHE A 563 1.73 -9.32 11.10
N SER A 564 1.00 -8.25 11.45
CA SER A 564 -0.44 -8.35 11.69
C SER A 564 -1.19 -7.21 11.04
N LEU A 565 -2.30 -7.52 10.36
CA LEU A 565 -3.05 -6.56 9.55
C LEU A 565 -4.55 -6.78 9.76
N PRO A 566 -5.38 -5.72 9.81
CA PRO A 566 -6.82 -5.90 9.69
C PRO A 566 -7.18 -6.37 8.27
N LEU A 567 -8.19 -7.21 8.15
CA LEU A 567 -8.60 -7.81 6.87
C LEU A 567 -10.07 -7.52 6.57
N ALA A 568 -10.44 -7.54 5.29
CA ALA A 568 -11.83 -7.43 4.87
C ALA A 568 -12.31 -8.74 4.24
N PHE A 569 -13.56 -9.12 4.54
CA PHE A 569 -14.24 -10.22 3.87
C PHE A 569 -15.06 -9.68 2.70
N VAL A 570 -14.98 -10.34 1.55
CA VAL A 570 -15.80 -10.03 0.37
C VAL A 570 -16.44 -11.32 -0.14
N SER A 571 -17.77 -11.32 -0.23
CA SER A 571 -18.56 -12.43 -0.76
C SER A 571 -18.28 -12.64 -2.26
N THR A 572 -18.26 -13.90 -2.72
CA THR A 572 -18.13 -14.21 -4.15
C THR A 572 -19.27 -13.62 -5.00
N ASP A 573 -20.38 -13.26 -4.37
CA ASP A 573 -21.53 -12.58 -4.98
C ASP A 573 -21.29 -11.09 -5.30
N ALA A 574 -20.30 -10.47 -4.64
CA ALA A 574 -19.82 -9.14 -5.01
C ALA A 574 -18.67 -9.23 -6.03
N LEU A 575 -17.87 -10.29 -5.96
CA LEU A 575 -16.65 -10.49 -6.75
C LEU A 575 -16.89 -10.94 -8.19
N GLY A 576 -18.10 -11.38 -8.55
CA GLY A 576 -18.43 -11.73 -9.94
C GLY A 576 -18.58 -10.53 -10.88
N SER A 577 -18.41 -9.30 -10.40
CA SER A 577 -18.43 -8.07 -11.21
C SER A 577 -17.11 -7.33 -11.15
N ALA A 578 -16.47 -7.14 -12.30
CA ALA A 578 -15.24 -6.38 -12.42
C ALA A 578 -15.40 -4.92 -11.94
N ALA A 579 -16.58 -4.32 -12.11
CA ALA A 579 -16.87 -2.97 -11.62
C ALA A 579 -16.92 -2.91 -10.08
N ASN A 580 -17.53 -3.91 -9.45
CA ASN A 580 -17.52 -4.04 -7.99
C ASN A 580 -16.10 -4.26 -7.47
N VAL A 581 -15.32 -5.15 -8.10
CA VAL A 581 -13.94 -5.43 -7.71
C VAL A 581 -13.07 -4.18 -7.80
N LYS A 582 -13.25 -3.35 -8.83
CA LYS A 582 -12.57 -2.06 -8.94
C LYS A 582 -12.90 -1.14 -7.75
N VAL A 583 -14.19 -0.94 -7.45
CA VAL A 583 -14.62 -0.07 -6.34
C VAL A 583 -14.11 -0.57 -4.99
N LEU A 584 -14.12 -1.88 -4.78
CA LEU A 584 -13.60 -2.49 -3.55
C LEU A 584 -12.07 -2.33 -3.45
N SER A 585 -11.36 -2.49 -4.54
CA SER A 585 -9.91 -2.30 -4.59
C SER A 585 -9.53 -0.84 -4.32
N ASP A 586 -10.24 0.11 -4.94
CA ASP A 586 -10.06 1.55 -4.71
C ASP A 586 -10.35 1.91 -3.23
N ALA A 587 -11.42 1.36 -2.65
CA ALA A 587 -11.80 1.61 -1.26
C ALA A 587 -10.78 1.05 -0.26
N TYR A 588 -10.21 -0.13 -0.53
CA TYR A 588 -9.13 -0.71 0.27
C TYR A 588 -7.85 0.12 0.14
N ASN A 589 -7.47 0.49 -1.09
CA ASN A 589 -6.26 1.27 -1.37
C ASN A 589 -6.29 2.68 -0.77
N ALA A 590 -7.48 3.26 -0.59
CA ALA A 590 -7.63 4.55 0.07
C ALA A 590 -7.21 4.53 1.56
N GLY A 591 -7.25 3.36 2.24
CA GLY A 591 -6.83 3.24 3.64
C GLY A 591 -7.69 4.02 4.65
N ILE A 592 -8.87 4.52 4.24
CA ILE A 592 -9.74 5.37 5.08
C ILE A 592 -10.65 4.52 5.98
N LYS A 593 -11.25 3.47 5.41
CA LYS A 593 -12.22 2.60 6.11
C LYS A 593 -11.54 1.48 6.87
N MET A 594 -10.27 1.20 6.62
CA MET A 594 -9.44 0.28 7.39
C MET A 594 -7.97 0.61 7.15
N SER A 595 -7.10 0.30 8.12
CA SER A 595 -5.65 0.45 7.88
C SER A 595 -5.20 -0.55 6.84
N ASN A 596 -4.52 -0.06 5.79
CA ASN A 596 -3.82 -0.90 4.82
C ASN A 596 -2.30 -0.95 5.07
N SER A 597 -1.85 -0.35 6.17
CA SER A 597 -0.45 -0.31 6.62
C SER A 597 -0.24 -1.07 7.92
N THR A 598 0.93 -1.67 8.08
CA THR A 598 1.34 -2.39 9.29
C THR A 598 2.83 -2.21 9.60
N GLN A 599 3.17 -2.35 10.87
CA GLN A 599 4.54 -2.25 11.36
C GLN A 599 5.30 -3.55 11.09
N PHE A 600 6.49 -3.43 10.51
CA PHE A 600 7.42 -4.52 10.28
C PHE A 600 8.56 -4.53 11.30
N GLY A 601 8.78 -3.44 12.03
CA GLY A 601 9.70 -3.38 13.18
C GLY A 601 11.17 -3.62 12.83
N GLY A 602 11.59 -3.27 11.61
CA GLY A 602 12.96 -3.47 11.13
C GLY A 602 13.25 -4.85 10.56
N GLN A 603 12.24 -5.70 10.37
CA GLN A 603 12.41 -6.99 9.68
C GLN A 603 12.92 -6.76 8.24
N LYS A 604 13.89 -7.56 7.82
CA LYS A 604 14.45 -7.52 6.48
C LYS A 604 13.59 -8.33 5.52
N PHE A 605 13.35 -7.79 4.33
CA PHE A 605 12.77 -8.56 3.23
C PHE A 605 13.27 -8.08 1.87
N THR A 606 13.16 -8.99 0.91
CA THR A 606 13.64 -8.84 -0.46
C THR A 606 12.60 -8.11 -1.31
N LEU A 607 12.93 -6.90 -1.78
CA LEU A 607 12.03 -6.07 -2.60
C LEU A 607 11.96 -6.55 -4.05
N ALA A 608 13.02 -7.16 -4.57
CA ALA A 608 13.10 -7.66 -5.94
C ALA A 608 14.05 -8.88 -6.03
N PRO A 609 13.87 -9.79 -7.01
CA PRO A 609 14.68 -10.99 -7.12
C PRO A 609 16.18 -10.65 -7.18
N PRO A 610 17.06 -11.37 -6.45
CA PRO A 610 18.49 -11.14 -6.52
C PRO A 610 19.03 -11.47 -7.93
N ALA A 611 20.17 -10.89 -8.29
CA ALA A 611 20.87 -11.18 -9.54
C ALA A 611 22.38 -11.27 -9.28
N LEU A 612 23.08 -12.05 -10.12
CA LEU A 612 24.54 -12.17 -10.02
C LEU A 612 25.21 -10.79 -10.19
N ASN A 613 26.22 -10.51 -9.38
CA ASN A 613 26.94 -9.23 -9.34
C ASN A 613 26.05 -7.99 -9.04
N ALA A 614 24.80 -8.16 -8.59
CA ALA A 614 23.91 -7.05 -8.27
C ALA A 614 24.17 -6.47 -6.87
N CYS A 615 23.77 -5.21 -6.69
CA CYS A 615 23.59 -4.60 -5.38
C CYS A 615 22.43 -5.27 -4.63
N THR A 616 22.41 -5.12 -3.30
CA THR A 616 21.38 -5.74 -2.44
C THR A 616 19.96 -5.30 -2.84
N THR A 617 19.04 -6.26 -2.87
CA THR A 617 17.59 -6.04 -2.97
C THR A 617 16.89 -6.26 -1.63
N VAL A 618 17.65 -6.54 -0.57
CA VAL A 618 17.17 -6.83 0.79
C VAL A 618 17.34 -5.61 1.69
N TYR A 619 16.25 -5.16 2.30
CA TYR A 619 16.24 -3.99 3.18
C TYR A 619 15.42 -4.25 4.44
N ALA A 620 15.84 -3.67 5.57
CA ALA A 620 15.03 -3.63 6.79
C ALA A 620 13.88 -2.64 6.60
N ALA A 621 12.66 -3.01 6.98
CA ALA A 621 11.49 -2.12 6.86
C ALA A 621 10.83 -1.84 8.21
N GLN A 622 10.50 -0.58 8.45
CA GLN A 622 9.79 -0.15 9.64
C GLN A 622 8.28 -0.32 9.49
N GLN A 623 7.74 0.08 8.33
CA GLN A 623 6.32 0.00 8.00
C GLN A 623 6.16 -0.44 6.55
N VAL A 624 5.10 -1.21 6.27
CA VAL A 624 4.73 -1.61 4.91
C VAL A 624 3.24 -1.40 4.75
N SER A 625 2.85 -0.87 3.59
CA SER A 625 1.46 -0.80 3.15
C SER A 625 1.18 -1.80 2.04
N PHE A 626 0.02 -2.43 2.13
CA PHE A 626 -0.48 -3.37 1.14
C PHE A 626 -1.60 -2.70 0.37
N LEU A 627 -1.61 -2.92 -0.93
CA LEU A 627 -2.65 -2.48 -1.84
C LEU A 627 -3.28 -3.71 -2.51
N THR A 628 -4.30 -3.43 -3.32
CA THR A 628 -4.96 -4.39 -4.19
C THR A 628 -4.96 -3.86 -5.60
N LYS A 629 -4.71 -4.74 -6.57
CA LYS A 629 -4.89 -4.45 -7.98
C LYS A 629 -5.98 -5.34 -8.55
N THR A 630 -6.78 -4.78 -9.44
CA THR A 630 -7.68 -5.57 -10.27
C THR A 630 -6.86 -6.49 -11.16
N PHE A 631 -7.22 -7.76 -11.24
CA PHE A 631 -6.51 -8.76 -12.03
C PHE A 631 -7.50 -9.78 -12.57
N SER A 632 -7.43 -10.07 -13.87
CA SER A 632 -8.36 -11.00 -14.53
C SER A 632 -7.59 -12.13 -15.18
N ASN A 633 -7.62 -13.30 -14.53
CA ASN A 633 -7.10 -14.56 -15.03
C ASN A 633 -8.09 -15.68 -14.58
N PRO A 634 -8.38 -16.69 -15.42
CA PRO A 634 -9.03 -17.92 -14.99
C PRO A 634 -8.55 -18.51 -13.65
N ASP A 635 -7.26 -18.41 -13.33
CA ASP A 635 -6.69 -18.94 -12.08
C ASP A 635 -6.95 -18.06 -10.85
N GLU A 636 -7.38 -16.81 -11.04
CA GLU A 636 -7.69 -15.84 -9.97
C GLU A 636 -9.10 -15.26 -10.18
N PRO A 637 -10.14 -16.11 -10.06
CA PRO A 637 -11.52 -15.75 -10.44
C PRO A 637 -12.15 -14.68 -9.55
N GLN A 638 -11.57 -14.36 -8.38
CA GLN A 638 -12.01 -13.26 -7.54
C GLN A 638 -11.73 -11.87 -8.13
N GLY A 639 -10.90 -11.76 -9.17
CA GLY A 639 -10.72 -10.53 -9.92
C GLY A 639 -9.70 -9.54 -9.32
N PHE A 640 -8.99 -9.89 -8.24
CA PHE A 640 -7.98 -9.03 -7.62
C PHE A 640 -6.80 -9.81 -7.05
N LEU A 641 -5.66 -9.12 -6.93
CA LEU A 641 -4.44 -9.61 -6.30
C LEU A 641 -3.83 -8.55 -5.36
N PRO A 642 -3.04 -8.96 -4.36
CA PRO A 642 -2.31 -8.01 -3.54
C PRO A 642 -1.23 -7.30 -4.36
N ALA A 643 -0.90 -6.09 -3.93
CA ALA A 643 0.26 -5.34 -4.38
C ALA A 643 0.95 -4.73 -3.15
N LEU A 644 2.24 -4.44 -3.28
CA LEU A 644 2.96 -3.60 -2.34
C LEU A 644 2.60 -2.15 -2.66
N GLY A 645 2.20 -1.39 -1.64
CA GLY A 645 2.13 0.05 -1.73
C GLY A 645 3.51 0.64 -1.51
N GLU A 646 3.64 1.34 -0.40
CA GLU A 646 4.89 1.86 0.12
C GLU A 646 5.50 0.94 1.19
N ALA A 647 6.81 0.73 1.11
CA ALA A 647 7.63 0.17 2.18
C ALA A 647 8.58 1.25 2.71
N THR A 648 8.50 1.56 4.00
CA THR A 648 9.40 2.49 4.66
C THR A 648 10.66 1.74 5.11
N ILE A 649 11.71 1.81 4.30
CA ILE A 649 12.93 1.01 4.46
C ILE A 649 14.06 1.79 5.13
N GLU A 650 14.97 1.08 5.77
CA GLU A 650 16.27 1.61 6.17
C GLU A 650 17.25 1.41 5.03
N GLU A 651 17.52 2.45 4.24
CA GLU A 651 18.55 2.41 3.20
C GLU A 651 19.91 2.74 3.84
N PRO A 652 20.83 1.75 3.94
CA PRO A 652 22.05 1.94 4.74
C PRO A 652 22.98 3.02 4.17
N SER A 653 23.02 3.18 2.85
CA SER A 653 23.93 4.12 2.20
C SER A 653 23.54 5.58 2.50
N TYR A 654 22.23 5.87 2.49
CA TYR A 654 21.64 7.16 2.81
C TYR A 654 21.89 7.53 4.26
N GLN A 655 21.64 6.62 5.19
CA GLN A 655 21.86 6.89 6.62
C GLN A 655 23.32 7.20 6.93
N ARG A 656 24.26 6.49 6.30
CA ARG A 656 25.70 6.73 6.51
C ARG A 656 26.21 7.98 5.81
N LEU A 657 25.68 8.28 4.62
CA LEU A 657 26.06 9.48 3.87
C LEU A 657 25.57 10.76 4.57
N THR A 658 24.35 10.73 5.12
CA THR A 658 23.74 11.89 5.80
C THR A 658 24.02 11.96 7.30
N GLY A 659 24.39 10.84 7.92
CA GLY A 659 24.46 10.70 9.39
C GLY A 659 23.08 10.67 10.07
N LEU A 660 21.98 10.69 9.31
CA LEU A 660 20.61 10.69 9.82
C LEU A 660 20.06 9.26 9.83
N LYS A 661 19.61 8.80 11.00
CA LYS A 661 18.94 7.49 11.15
C LYS A 661 17.46 7.57 10.74
N GLN A 662 17.20 7.95 9.49
CA GLN A 662 15.87 8.11 8.95
C GLN A 662 15.52 6.93 8.03
N ALA A 663 14.33 6.36 8.22
CA ALA A 663 13.75 5.39 7.29
C ALA A 663 13.06 6.15 6.15
N VAL A 664 13.10 5.56 4.96
CA VAL A 664 12.87 6.26 3.71
C VAL A 664 11.86 5.46 2.88
N PRO A 665 10.76 6.08 2.42
CA PRO A 665 9.68 5.35 1.77
C PRO A 665 10.03 4.99 0.33
N VAL A 666 9.74 3.75 -0.08
CA VAL A 666 9.90 3.27 -1.46
C VAL A 666 8.65 2.57 -1.97
N SER A 667 8.40 2.68 -3.28
CA SER A 667 7.45 1.85 -4.02
C SER A 667 8.21 0.97 -5.01
N LEU A 668 7.71 -0.23 -5.31
CA LEU A 668 8.35 -1.07 -6.31
C LEU A 668 8.15 -0.53 -7.73
N VAL A 669 9.08 -0.86 -8.60
CA VAL A 669 9.07 -0.57 -10.04
C VAL A 669 9.44 -1.85 -10.78
N ASP A 670 8.87 -2.04 -11.98
CA ASP A 670 9.22 -3.17 -12.84
C ASP A 670 10.74 -3.15 -13.13
N ASP A 671 11.46 -4.17 -12.65
CA ASP A 671 12.92 -4.33 -12.75
C ASP A 671 13.43 -4.85 -14.11
N LYS A 672 12.53 -5.16 -15.06
CA LYS A 672 12.85 -5.38 -16.48
C LYS A 672 12.97 -4.03 -17.20
N ASN A 673 14.02 -3.30 -16.85
CA ASN A 673 14.43 -2.07 -17.53
C ASN A 673 15.95 -2.04 -17.68
N ASP A 674 16.47 -1.24 -18.61
CA ASP A 674 17.90 -1.15 -18.92
C ASP A 674 18.74 -0.75 -17.69
N GLY A 675 18.18 0.06 -16.80
CA GLY A 675 18.83 0.48 -15.56
C GLY A 675 18.70 -0.49 -14.39
N HIS A 676 18.02 -1.63 -14.57
CA HIS A 676 17.66 -2.59 -13.52
C HIS A 676 17.08 -1.95 -12.24
N VAL A 677 16.30 -0.87 -12.40
CA VAL A 677 15.65 -0.15 -11.31
C VAL A 677 14.47 -0.97 -10.79
N PHE A 678 14.43 -1.26 -9.50
CA PHE A 678 13.38 -2.09 -8.91
C PHE A 678 12.53 -1.35 -7.85
N ALA A 679 12.95 -0.16 -7.42
CA ALA A 679 12.17 0.67 -6.52
C ALA A 679 12.43 2.16 -6.77
N LYS A 680 11.43 2.98 -6.43
CA LYS A 680 11.46 4.44 -6.47
C LYS A 680 11.32 4.98 -5.05
N PHE A 681 12.08 6.01 -4.67
CA PHE A 681 11.83 6.73 -3.43
C PHE A 681 10.59 7.62 -3.55
N ASN A 682 9.68 7.53 -2.58
CA ASN A 682 8.49 8.39 -2.48
C ASN A 682 8.78 9.68 -1.69
N TYR A 683 10.05 10.10 -1.67
CA TYR A 683 10.54 11.18 -0.83
C TYR A 683 11.64 11.94 -1.57
N ALA A 684 11.54 13.27 -1.55
CA ALA A 684 12.55 14.15 -2.13
C ALA A 684 13.19 14.96 -1.01
N SER A 685 14.25 14.43 -0.40
CA SER A 685 15.19 15.25 0.37
C SER A 685 16.47 15.45 -0.44
N PRO A 686 16.91 16.70 -0.61
CA PRO A 686 18.25 16.96 -1.10
C PRO A 686 19.28 16.45 -0.09
N VAL A 687 20.21 15.63 -0.57
CA VAL A 687 21.46 15.39 0.14
C VAL A 687 22.33 16.63 -0.10
N ASN A 688 22.35 17.53 0.87
CA ASN A 688 23.10 18.78 0.81
C ASN A 688 24.43 18.63 1.54
N PHE A 689 25.54 18.79 0.82
CA PHE A 689 26.88 18.87 1.41
C PHE A 689 27.40 20.32 1.53
N GLY A 690 26.54 21.32 1.25
CA GLY A 690 26.86 22.74 1.36
C GLY A 690 27.34 23.11 2.76
N GLY A 691 28.52 23.73 2.83
CA GLY A 691 29.20 24.08 4.08
C GLY A 691 30.11 22.98 4.66
N GLN A 692 30.23 21.83 3.99
CA GLN A 692 31.09 20.70 4.39
C GLN A 692 32.04 20.29 3.25
N SER A 693 32.71 21.26 2.62
CA SER A 693 33.67 21.04 1.51
C SER A 693 34.79 20.07 1.87
N ASP A 694 35.18 20.03 3.14
CA ASP A 694 36.17 19.10 3.69
C ASP A 694 35.71 17.63 3.57
N LYS A 695 34.39 17.39 3.52
CA LYS A 695 33.82 16.04 3.41
C LYS A 695 33.62 15.58 1.96
N THR A 696 33.56 16.49 0.98
CA THR A 696 33.30 16.15 -0.43
C THR A 696 34.49 16.32 -1.35
N GLY A 697 35.65 16.68 -0.80
CA GLY A 697 36.87 16.69 -1.58
C GLY A 697 37.23 18.03 -2.21
N GLY A 698 36.67 19.16 -1.75
CA GLY A 698 37.03 20.54 -2.10
C GLY A 698 36.82 20.99 -3.56
N LEU A 699 37.10 20.09 -4.52
CA LEU A 699 37.01 20.27 -5.96
C LEU A 699 35.58 20.21 -6.48
N ALA A 700 34.66 19.55 -5.75
CA ALA A 700 33.23 19.56 -6.04
C ALA A 700 32.36 19.18 -4.82
N VAL A 701 31.12 19.66 -4.79
CA VAL A 701 30.09 19.33 -3.78
C VAL A 701 28.91 18.69 -4.51
N PRO A 702 28.86 17.36 -4.69
CA PRO A 702 27.84 16.71 -5.49
C PRO A 702 26.51 16.67 -4.71
N ASN A 703 25.76 17.75 -4.77
CA ASN A 703 24.40 17.82 -4.25
C ASN A 703 23.45 17.07 -5.19
N PHE A 704 22.65 16.13 -4.67
CA PHE A 704 21.65 15.40 -5.45
C PHE A 704 20.46 14.93 -4.59
N ASN A 705 19.35 14.59 -5.24
CA ASN A 705 18.21 13.89 -4.63
C ASN A 705 18.33 12.39 -4.89
N LEU A 706 17.95 11.56 -3.91
CA LEU A 706 17.72 10.13 -4.16
C LEU A 706 16.44 9.92 -4.95
N SER A 707 16.51 9.07 -5.97
CA SER A 707 15.41 8.84 -6.91
C SER A 707 14.92 7.40 -6.93
N GLY A 708 15.82 6.42 -6.80
CA GLY A 708 15.41 5.02 -6.71
C GLY A 708 16.54 4.07 -6.31
N LEU A 709 16.21 2.79 -6.35
CA LEU A 709 17.12 1.66 -6.11
C LEU A 709 17.26 0.83 -7.40
N SER A 710 18.50 0.51 -7.75
CA SER A 710 18.87 -0.30 -8.90
C SER A 710 19.71 -1.51 -8.50
N LYS A 711 19.48 -2.65 -9.15
CA LYS A 711 20.36 -3.83 -9.00
C LYS A 711 21.77 -3.54 -9.52
N ALA A 712 21.91 -2.68 -10.52
CA ALA A 712 23.20 -2.39 -11.13
C ALA A 712 24.03 -1.38 -10.32
N ALA A 713 23.39 -0.39 -9.70
CA ALA A 713 24.05 0.77 -9.11
C ALA A 713 23.70 1.07 -7.64
N GLY A 714 22.80 0.30 -7.02
CA GLY A 714 22.33 0.57 -5.66
C GLY A 714 21.40 1.79 -5.60
N ALA A 715 21.48 2.57 -4.53
CA ALA A 715 20.76 3.83 -4.42
C ALA A 715 21.36 4.88 -5.36
N PHE A 716 20.51 5.54 -6.17
CA PHE A 716 20.95 6.51 -7.16
C PHE A 716 20.09 7.78 -7.15
N GLY A 717 20.62 8.85 -7.75
CA GLY A 717 19.94 10.13 -7.94
C GLY A 717 19.68 10.49 -9.41
N GLY A 718 18.91 11.56 -9.62
CA GLY A 718 18.56 12.09 -10.93
C GLY A 718 17.22 11.62 -11.50
N ALA A 719 16.97 11.76 -12.81
CA ALA A 719 15.67 11.42 -13.40
C ALA A 719 15.44 9.89 -13.47
N LEU A 720 14.43 9.41 -12.73
CA LEU A 720 14.08 7.98 -12.63
C LEU A 720 13.90 7.32 -14.01
N ASP A 721 13.12 7.92 -14.90
CA ASP A 721 12.80 7.32 -16.20
C ASP A 721 13.99 7.27 -17.16
N LYS A 722 14.88 8.27 -17.11
CA LYS A 722 16.13 8.25 -17.88
C LYS A 722 17.10 7.20 -17.35
N PHE A 723 17.18 7.03 -16.03
CA PHE A 723 17.98 5.97 -15.42
C PHE A 723 17.45 4.58 -15.81
N LYS A 724 16.13 4.37 -15.78
CA LYS A 724 15.47 3.13 -16.27
C LYS A 724 15.79 2.83 -17.72
N ALA A 725 15.91 3.85 -18.57
CA ALA A 725 16.25 3.73 -19.99
C ALA A 725 17.77 3.61 -20.26
N GLY A 726 18.62 3.57 -19.22
CA GLY A 726 20.07 3.51 -19.38
C GLY A 726 20.68 4.81 -19.92
N ASN A 727 19.99 5.93 -19.79
CA ASN A 727 20.33 7.24 -20.36
C ASN A 727 20.46 8.32 -19.27
N ALA A 728 21.00 7.98 -18.10
CA ALA A 728 21.24 8.95 -17.03
C ALA A 728 22.19 10.07 -17.51
N SER A 729 21.94 11.30 -17.09
CA SER A 729 22.77 12.46 -17.43
C SER A 729 23.23 13.22 -16.19
N ALA A 730 24.37 13.92 -16.30
CA ALA A 730 24.86 14.77 -15.23
C ALA A 730 23.88 15.91 -14.91
N ASP A 731 23.21 16.43 -15.94
CA ASP A 731 22.19 17.47 -15.81
C ASP A 731 21.07 17.08 -14.85
N ASP A 732 20.46 15.91 -15.08
CA ASP A 732 19.37 15.43 -14.23
C ASP A 732 19.84 15.11 -12.81
N PHE A 733 21.12 14.77 -12.64
CA PHE A 733 21.69 14.40 -11.35
C PHE A 733 21.97 15.63 -10.46
N PHE A 734 22.61 16.66 -11.03
CA PHE A 734 23.08 17.83 -10.27
C PHE A 734 22.08 18.99 -10.21
N LYS A 735 21.16 19.13 -11.19
CA LYS A 735 20.13 20.17 -11.15
C LYS A 735 19.02 19.82 -10.17
N VAL A 736 19.29 20.08 -8.89
CA VAL A 736 18.29 20.01 -7.82
C VAL A 736 17.67 21.39 -7.65
N SER A 737 16.35 21.51 -7.73
CA SER A 737 15.64 22.82 -7.70
C SER A 737 15.91 23.70 -6.48
N SER A 738 16.48 23.15 -5.41
CA SER A 738 16.79 23.83 -4.15
C SER A 738 18.29 24.10 -3.92
N LEU A 739 19.19 23.65 -4.82
CA LEU A 739 20.64 23.77 -4.64
C LEU A 739 21.32 24.25 -5.93
N PRO A 740 22.36 25.09 -5.83
CA PRO A 740 23.16 25.47 -6.99
C PRO A 740 23.93 24.26 -7.53
N ASP A 741 24.10 24.23 -8.85
CA ASP A 741 24.90 23.23 -9.53
C ASP A 741 26.38 23.34 -9.11
N PRO A 742 27.03 22.24 -8.68
CA PRO A 742 28.45 22.28 -8.33
C PRO A 742 29.32 22.72 -9.50
N THR A 743 30.33 23.53 -9.19
CA THR A 743 31.32 24.01 -10.17
C THR A 743 32.71 23.47 -9.85
N LEU A 744 33.45 23.12 -10.91
CA LEU A 744 34.90 22.90 -10.87
C LEU A 744 35.60 24.26 -11.05
N PHE A 745 36.56 24.56 -10.18
CA PHE A 745 37.29 25.84 -10.13
C PHE A 745 36.40 27.09 -9.98
N GLY A 746 35.21 26.95 -9.38
CA GLY A 746 34.26 28.05 -9.24
C GLY A 746 33.55 28.47 -10.53
N VAL A 747 33.93 27.92 -11.69
CA VAL A 747 33.49 28.41 -13.02
C VAL A 747 32.78 27.33 -13.83
N PHE A 748 33.33 26.12 -13.92
CA PHE A 748 32.81 25.10 -14.83
C PHE A 748 31.77 24.23 -14.13
N LYS A 749 30.49 24.40 -14.47
CA LYS A 749 29.41 23.57 -13.92
C LYS A 749 29.63 22.09 -14.22
N LEU A 750 29.47 21.24 -13.22
CA LEU A 750 29.63 19.80 -13.38
C LEU A 750 28.55 19.19 -14.27
N SER A 751 27.33 19.72 -14.27
CA SER A 751 26.27 19.24 -15.17
C SER A 751 26.63 19.36 -16.66
N GLU A 752 27.42 20.37 -17.02
CA GLU A 752 27.85 20.66 -18.40
C GLU A 752 29.21 19.98 -18.71
N LEU A 753 30.09 19.92 -17.71
CA LEU A 753 31.44 19.37 -17.84
C LEU A 753 31.46 17.84 -17.86
N LEU A 754 30.61 17.17 -17.08
CA LEU A 754 30.62 15.72 -16.94
C LEU A 754 29.70 15.07 -17.97
N ASP A 755 30.28 14.21 -18.80
CA ASP A 755 29.55 13.37 -19.73
C ASP A 755 29.35 11.98 -19.12
N PHE A 756 28.12 11.69 -18.71
CA PHE A 756 27.74 10.35 -18.24
C PHE A 756 27.59 9.35 -19.41
N VAL A 757 27.86 9.78 -20.65
CA VAL A 757 27.69 9.06 -21.92
C VAL A 757 26.29 8.47 -22.00
N ALA A 758 25.33 9.31 -22.38
CA ALA A 758 23.98 8.87 -22.72
C ALA A 758 24.06 7.72 -23.75
N GLY A 759 23.74 6.50 -23.32
CA GLY A 759 23.73 5.30 -24.18
C GLY A 759 24.87 4.31 -23.97
N ASP A 760 25.87 4.58 -23.13
CA ASP A 760 26.83 3.53 -22.73
C ASP A 760 26.25 2.66 -21.61
N LYS A 761 25.69 1.51 -22.01
CA LYS A 761 25.05 0.57 -21.09
C LYS A 761 26.02 -0.25 -20.25
N SER A 762 27.34 -0.11 -20.41
CA SER A 762 28.34 -0.89 -19.66
C SER A 762 28.27 -0.68 -18.14
N ALA A 763 27.79 0.49 -17.68
CA ALA A 763 27.57 0.77 -16.26
C ALA A 763 26.40 -0.02 -15.65
N TYR A 764 25.51 -0.56 -16.49
CA TYR A 764 24.34 -1.33 -16.08
C TYR A 764 24.49 -2.84 -16.30
N ASP A 765 25.59 -3.28 -16.92
CA ASP A 765 25.81 -4.66 -17.32
C ASP A 765 26.05 -5.59 -16.10
N LEU A 766 25.00 -6.28 -15.67
CA LEU A 766 25.07 -7.23 -14.56
C LEU A 766 25.96 -8.45 -14.82
N SER A 767 26.36 -8.72 -16.07
CA SER A 767 27.30 -9.81 -16.38
C SER A 767 28.71 -9.53 -15.85
N LYS A 768 29.04 -8.26 -15.60
CA LYS A 768 30.33 -7.83 -15.05
C LYS A 768 30.25 -7.61 -13.54
N PRO A 769 31.31 -7.89 -12.77
CA PRO A 769 31.42 -7.46 -11.38
C PRO A 769 31.23 -5.94 -11.24
N LEU A 770 30.71 -5.49 -10.09
CA LEU A 770 30.48 -4.07 -9.83
C LEU A 770 31.75 -3.20 -9.98
N LEU A 771 32.92 -3.76 -9.64
CA LEU A 771 34.22 -3.11 -9.79
C LEU A 771 34.67 -2.96 -11.26
N ASP A 772 34.19 -3.84 -12.13
CA ASP A 772 34.53 -3.85 -13.57
C ASP A 772 33.52 -3.03 -14.40
N ARG A 773 32.40 -2.64 -13.79
CA ARG A 773 31.50 -1.62 -14.36
C ARG A 773 32.15 -0.26 -14.11
N ALA A 774 32.59 0.42 -15.16
CA ALA A 774 33.08 1.78 -15.03
C ALA A 774 31.96 2.66 -14.42
N PRO A 775 32.11 3.22 -13.20
CA PRO A 775 31.07 3.97 -12.52
C PRO A 775 30.97 5.36 -13.15
N LYS A 776 30.45 5.42 -14.37
CA LYS A 776 30.22 6.67 -15.11
C LYS A 776 29.14 7.52 -14.45
N ILE A 777 28.22 6.86 -13.75
CA ILE A 777 27.11 7.46 -13.02
C ILE A 777 27.39 7.29 -11.52
N PRO A 778 27.08 8.29 -10.69
CA PRO A 778 27.27 8.20 -9.26
C PRO A 778 26.51 7.02 -8.68
N ASN A 779 27.23 6.11 -8.01
CA ASN A 779 26.65 4.97 -7.31
C ASN A 779 27.01 5.00 -5.82
N LEU A 780 26.09 4.50 -5.00
CA LEU A 780 26.28 4.33 -3.57
C LEU A 780 26.29 2.83 -3.26
N VAL A 781 27.46 2.35 -2.85
CA VAL A 781 27.69 0.93 -2.60
C VAL A 781 28.11 0.75 -1.15
N THR A 782 27.41 -0.10 -0.42
CA THR A 782 27.82 -0.50 0.94
C THR A 782 28.38 -1.90 0.92
N GLU A 783 29.61 -2.04 1.41
CA GLU A 783 30.25 -3.32 1.72
C GLU A 783 30.23 -3.54 3.24
N GLU A 784 29.98 -4.78 3.67
CA GLU A 784 30.03 -5.19 5.08
C GLU A 784 31.24 -6.09 5.30
N THR A 785 32.07 -5.75 6.28
CA THR A 785 33.19 -6.57 6.77
C THR A 785 32.86 -7.11 8.17
N GLU A 786 33.72 -7.96 8.75
CA GLU A 786 33.51 -8.46 10.12
C GLU A 786 33.40 -7.34 11.17
N THR A 787 34.13 -6.24 10.98
CA THR A 787 34.27 -5.16 11.99
C THR A 787 33.66 -3.83 11.57
N GLU A 788 33.48 -3.59 10.27
CA GLU A 788 33.15 -2.26 9.71
C GLU A 788 32.13 -2.36 8.58
N TYR A 789 31.33 -1.32 8.41
CA TYR A 789 30.57 -1.02 7.20
C TYR A 789 31.33 0.03 6.38
N ILE A 790 31.55 -0.22 5.10
CA ILE A 790 32.23 0.70 4.19
C ILE A 790 31.24 1.12 3.11
N THR A 791 30.75 2.35 3.18
CA THR A 791 29.95 2.94 2.08
C THR A 791 30.87 3.73 1.17
N SER A 792 30.94 3.33 -0.09
CA SER A 792 31.70 4.00 -1.15
C SER A 792 30.74 4.76 -2.07
N TYR A 793 31.12 5.99 -2.38
CA TYR A 793 30.52 6.81 -3.42
C TYR A 793 31.59 7.05 -4.48
N VAL A 794 31.36 6.55 -5.70
CA VAL A 794 32.32 6.61 -6.79
C VAL A 794 31.70 7.28 -8.01
N ILE A 795 32.41 8.24 -8.59
CA ILE A 795 32.08 8.84 -9.88
C ILE A 795 33.33 8.85 -10.75
N LYS A 796 33.22 8.32 -11.97
CA LYS A 796 34.27 8.30 -13.00
C LYS A 796 33.67 8.51 -14.40
N PRO A 797 33.12 9.70 -14.68
CA PRO A 797 32.48 10.02 -15.94
C PRO A 797 33.53 10.38 -17.01
N ALA A 798 33.10 10.52 -18.26
CA ALA A 798 33.91 11.20 -19.27
C ALA A 798 33.84 12.73 -19.05
N LEU A 799 34.83 13.45 -19.56
CA LEU A 799 34.85 14.91 -19.56
C LEU A 799 34.41 15.45 -20.92
N ASN A 800 33.69 16.57 -20.93
CA ASN A 800 33.44 17.39 -22.10
C ASN A 800 34.45 18.54 -22.19
N ASN A 801 34.60 19.09 -23.40
CA ASN A 801 35.17 20.42 -23.54
C ASN A 801 34.07 21.43 -23.25
N LEU A 802 34.38 22.47 -22.48
CA LEU A 802 33.44 23.53 -22.17
C LEU A 802 34.08 24.87 -22.55
N ASP A 803 33.33 25.72 -23.22
CA ASP A 803 33.83 27.02 -23.67
C ASP A 803 32.78 28.09 -23.34
N LEU A 804 33.12 28.92 -22.37
CA LEU A 804 32.27 29.99 -21.86
C LEU A 804 32.70 31.35 -22.45
N GLY A 805 33.56 31.36 -23.48
CA GLY A 805 34.12 32.56 -24.08
C GLY A 805 35.26 33.17 -23.27
N PHE A 806 34.99 33.62 -22.03
CA PHE A 806 36.02 34.15 -21.12
C PHE A 806 36.86 33.06 -20.47
N ALA A 807 36.29 31.87 -20.24
CA ALA A 807 37.00 30.72 -19.70
C ALA A 807 36.64 29.45 -20.49
N GLY A 808 37.62 28.58 -20.69
CA GLY A 808 37.45 27.31 -21.37
C GLY A 808 38.11 26.16 -20.62
N PHE A 809 37.50 24.99 -20.70
CA PHE A 809 38.06 23.72 -20.24
C PHE A 809 38.25 22.83 -21.47
N ALA A 810 39.49 22.40 -21.71
CA ALA A 810 39.83 21.51 -22.80
C ALA A 810 40.47 20.22 -22.25
N LYS A 811 39.83 19.07 -22.48
CA LYS A 811 40.37 17.76 -22.12
C LYS A 811 41.46 17.34 -23.11
N LYS A 812 42.50 16.66 -22.61
CA LYS A 812 43.55 16.05 -23.44
C LYS A 812 43.34 14.54 -23.58
N SER A 813 44.16 13.91 -24.42
CA SER A 813 44.22 12.45 -24.49
C SER A 813 44.55 11.87 -23.11
N GLY A 814 43.80 10.86 -22.67
CA GLY A 814 43.95 10.27 -21.34
C GLY A 814 43.39 11.13 -20.20
N ALA A 815 42.54 12.12 -20.48
CA ALA A 815 41.84 12.88 -19.45
C ALA A 815 40.96 11.97 -18.57
N GLU A 816 41.00 12.19 -17.26
CA GLU A 816 40.30 11.39 -16.26
C GLU A 816 39.73 12.33 -15.20
N PHE A 817 38.49 12.10 -14.80
CA PHE A 817 37.86 12.72 -13.64
C PHE A 817 37.41 11.61 -12.69
N VAL A 818 37.75 11.73 -11.41
CA VAL A 818 37.28 10.80 -10.38
C VAL A 818 36.91 11.54 -9.11
N ILE A 819 35.80 11.14 -8.51
CA ILE A 819 35.47 11.40 -7.10
C ILE A 819 35.29 10.05 -6.43
N LEU A 820 36.03 9.81 -5.35
CA LEU A 820 35.92 8.64 -4.49
C LEU A 820 35.75 9.13 -3.05
N THR A 821 34.54 8.97 -2.51
CA THR A 821 34.27 9.17 -1.08
C THR A 821 34.02 7.82 -0.43
N ARG A 822 34.64 7.57 0.72
CA ARG A 822 34.42 6.39 1.55
C ARG A 822 34.03 6.82 2.95
N VAL A 823 32.98 6.20 3.46
CA VAL A 823 32.49 6.38 4.82
C VAL A 823 32.65 5.04 5.53
N LYS A 824 33.53 4.99 6.53
CA LYS A 824 33.76 3.81 7.36
C LYS A 824 33.03 3.97 8.68
N ALA A 825 32.10 3.06 8.98
CA ALA A 825 31.42 3.02 10.27
C ALA A 825 31.77 1.72 10.99
N LYS A 826 32.35 1.81 12.19
CA LYS A 826 32.68 0.63 13.00
C LYS A 826 31.40 0.01 13.54
N LYS A 827 31.23 -1.32 13.47
CA LYS A 827 30.02 -2.00 13.97
C LYS A 827 29.77 -1.75 15.46
N LYS A 828 30.85 -1.63 16.24
CA LYS A 828 30.81 -1.32 17.68
C LYS A 828 30.42 0.13 18.01
N ASP A 829 30.58 1.04 17.05
CA ASP A 829 30.24 2.45 17.19
C ASP A 829 29.80 3.04 15.84
N PRO A 830 28.58 2.71 15.37
CA PRO A 830 28.11 3.12 14.05
C PRO A 830 27.89 4.63 13.91
N LEU A 831 27.88 5.35 15.04
CA LEU A 831 27.52 6.78 15.13
C LEU A 831 28.72 7.71 14.97
N ALA A 832 29.95 7.19 14.93
CA ALA A 832 31.17 7.94 14.64
C ALA A 832 31.79 7.50 13.29
N PRO A 833 31.13 7.77 12.15
CA PRO A 833 31.68 7.41 10.85
C PRO A 833 32.94 8.23 10.51
N GLU A 834 33.97 7.53 10.03
CA GLU A 834 35.21 8.10 9.52
C GLU A 834 35.06 8.36 8.01
N PHE A 835 35.16 9.62 7.60
CA PHE A 835 35.07 10.03 6.20
C PHE A 835 36.47 10.11 5.58
N SER A 836 36.61 9.61 4.36
CA SER A 836 37.79 9.83 3.52
C SER A 836 37.36 10.11 2.09
N THR A 837 37.86 11.19 1.50
CA THR A 837 37.48 11.61 0.15
C THR A 837 38.71 11.94 -0.67
N ALA A 838 38.79 11.40 -1.88
CA ALA A 838 39.79 11.75 -2.87
C ALA A 838 39.08 12.15 -4.18
N ALA A 839 39.45 13.29 -4.73
CA ALA A 839 38.95 13.78 -6.02
C ALA A 839 40.13 14.22 -6.88
N TRP A 840 40.12 13.89 -8.18
CA TRP A 840 41.15 14.34 -9.08
C TRP A 840 40.67 14.53 -10.52
N VAL A 841 41.37 15.43 -11.22
CA VAL A 841 41.22 15.67 -12.66
C VAL A 841 42.60 15.59 -13.29
N LYS A 842 42.75 14.83 -14.38
CA LYS A 842 44.01 14.65 -15.10
C LYS A 842 43.93 15.13 -16.54
N ASN A 843 45.09 15.52 -17.07
CA ASN A 843 45.36 15.81 -18.47
C ASN A 843 44.33 16.79 -19.08
N PHE A 844 44.34 18.04 -18.63
CA PHE A 844 43.42 19.08 -19.12
C PHE A 844 44.10 20.45 -19.17
N THR A 845 43.49 21.38 -19.91
CA THR A 845 43.91 22.77 -20.01
C THR A 845 42.76 23.68 -19.62
N VAL A 846 43.05 24.69 -18.78
CA VAL A 846 42.13 25.81 -18.51
C VAL A 846 42.57 26.99 -19.35
N GLY A 847 41.70 27.42 -20.25
CA GLY A 847 41.92 28.56 -21.13
C GLY A 847 41.24 29.82 -20.59
N ILE A 848 41.93 30.95 -20.64
CA ILE A 848 41.43 32.28 -20.28
C ILE A 848 41.40 33.13 -21.54
N VAL A 849 40.22 33.65 -21.85
CA VAL A 849 39.85 34.44 -23.04
C VAL A 849 40.14 33.70 -24.34
N LYS A 850 39.10 33.22 -25.01
CA LYS A 850 39.24 32.58 -26.32
C LYS A 850 39.75 33.56 -27.39
N VAL A 851 40.67 33.09 -28.24
CA VAL A 851 41.22 33.84 -29.37
C VAL A 851 41.20 33.00 -30.65
N ASP A 852 41.17 33.66 -31.81
CA ASP A 852 41.20 33.01 -33.12
C ASP A 852 42.62 32.57 -33.49
N ASP A 853 43.17 31.61 -32.75
CA ASP A 853 44.46 30.96 -32.99
C ASP A 853 44.27 29.44 -33.06
N ALA A 854 44.66 28.85 -34.19
CA ALA A 854 44.48 27.42 -34.45
C ALA A 854 45.38 26.52 -33.57
N THR A 855 46.48 27.07 -33.04
CA THR A 855 47.46 26.34 -32.23
C THR A 855 47.25 26.53 -30.73
N HIS A 856 46.89 27.75 -30.31
CA HIS A 856 46.66 28.11 -28.91
C HIS A 856 45.37 28.92 -28.80
N PRO A 857 44.20 28.25 -28.70
CA PRO A 857 42.89 28.89 -28.86
C PRO A 857 42.49 29.82 -27.71
N TYR A 858 43.38 30.05 -26.74
CA TYR A 858 43.18 30.91 -25.59
C TYR A 858 44.36 31.87 -25.44
N LEU A 859 44.06 33.10 -25.02
CA LEU A 859 45.07 34.13 -24.77
C LEU A 859 46.08 33.66 -23.73
N ILE A 860 45.59 32.98 -22.68
CA ILE A 860 46.38 32.30 -21.66
C ILE A 860 45.81 30.90 -21.47
N GLY A 861 46.60 29.87 -21.78
CA GLY A 861 46.30 28.48 -21.47
C GLY A 861 47.15 27.99 -20.30
N ILE A 862 46.50 27.47 -19.26
CA ILE A 862 47.15 26.88 -18.09
C ILE A 862 46.99 25.36 -18.20
N ASP A 863 48.13 24.65 -18.24
CA ASP A 863 48.15 23.23 -18.52
C ASP A 863 48.35 22.37 -17.27
N PHE A 864 47.57 21.29 -17.15
CA PHE A 864 47.54 20.42 -15.99
C PHE A 864 47.74 18.95 -16.36
N LYS A 865 48.70 18.28 -15.70
CA LYS A 865 48.81 16.82 -15.69
C LYS A 865 47.83 16.21 -14.69
N GLU A 866 47.76 16.75 -13.48
CA GLU A 866 46.85 16.30 -12.43
C GLU A 866 46.58 17.42 -11.42
N ILE A 867 45.33 17.58 -11.02
CA ILE A 867 44.98 18.22 -9.74
C ILE A 867 44.29 17.16 -8.90
N LYS A 868 44.76 16.96 -7.68
CA LYS A 868 44.19 16.00 -6.74
C LYS A 868 44.00 16.65 -5.39
N PHE A 869 42.82 16.41 -4.83
CA PHE A 869 42.44 16.75 -3.48
C PHE A 869 42.20 15.46 -2.71
N ALA A 870 42.73 15.36 -1.49
CA ALA A 870 42.51 14.23 -0.60
C ALA A 870 42.27 14.71 0.84
N VAL A 871 41.23 14.19 1.48
CA VAL A 871 40.96 14.35 2.91
C VAL A 871 40.77 12.97 3.52
N GLU A 872 41.43 12.73 4.65
CA GLU A 872 41.25 11.53 5.45
C GLU A 872 40.85 11.93 6.87
N ALA A 873 40.00 11.14 7.51
CA ALA A 873 39.60 11.36 8.90
C ALA A 873 40.81 11.54 9.82
N GLY A 874 40.83 12.64 10.58
CA GLY A 874 41.91 12.96 11.51
C GLY A 874 43.18 13.51 10.87
N LYS A 875 43.22 13.74 9.55
CA LYS A 875 44.31 14.42 8.84
C LYS A 875 43.85 15.76 8.26
N THR A 876 44.81 16.66 8.04
CA THR A 876 44.57 17.91 7.30
C THR A 876 44.34 17.60 5.81
N ALA A 877 43.52 18.40 5.14
CA ALA A 877 43.32 18.30 3.70
C ALA A 877 44.64 18.44 2.93
N ASP A 878 44.84 17.60 1.93
CA ASP A 878 46.00 17.60 1.04
C ASP A 878 45.57 17.99 -0.38
N VAL A 879 46.26 18.97 -0.97
CA VAL A 879 46.01 19.45 -2.33
C VAL A 879 47.33 19.38 -3.09
N SER A 880 47.37 18.49 -4.08
CA SER A 880 48.53 18.33 -4.97
C SER A 880 48.18 18.77 -6.38
N VAL A 881 48.95 19.71 -6.92
CA VAL A 881 48.84 20.20 -8.30
C VAL A 881 50.09 19.82 -9.06
N ASN A 882 49.92 19.07 -10.15
CA ASN A 882 50.96 18.67 -11.07
C ASN A 882 50.70 19.34 -12.43
N MET A 883 51.59 20.27 -12.78
CA MET A 883 51.45 21.09 -13.99
C MET A 883 51.97 20.40 -15.24
N GLY A 884 51.42 20.80 -16.38
CA GLY A 884 51.96 20.52 -17.70
C GLY A 884 53.34 21.15 -17.90
N ASP A 885 54.04 20.69 -18.93
CA ASP A 885 55.30 21.29 -19.37
C ASP A 885 55.19 21.63 -20.87
N PRO A 886 55.15 22.92 -21.27
CA PRO A 886 55.15 24.11 -20.42
C PRO A 886 53.84 24.31 -19.63
N CYS A 887 53.92 24.90 -18.43
CA CYS A 887 52.76 25.11 -17.55
C CYS A 887 51.80 26.21 -18.04
N ILE A 888 52.33 27.27 -18.63
CA ILE A 888 51.56 28.41 -19.16
C ILE A 888 51.92 28.57 -20.62
N VAL A 889 50.90 28.73 -21.46
CA VAL A 889 51.04 28.91 -22.90
C VAL A 889 50.22 30.11 -23.34
N PHE A 890 50.85 31.05 -24.04
CA PHE A 890 50.19 32.25 -24.53
C PHE A 890 49.73 32.07 -25.98
N GLY A 891 48.48 32.42 -26.29
CA GLY A 891 47.92 32.34 -27.65
C GLY A 891 47.70 33.69 -28.30
N GLY A 892 47.41 33.68 -29.61
CA GLY A 892 47.05 34.89 -30.37
C GLY A 892 48.15 35.96 -30.33
N PRO A 893 47.83 37.24 -30.04
CA PRO A 893 48.81 38.32 -29.97
C PRO A 893 49.92 38.14 -28.92
N LEU A 894 49.71 37.29 -27.90
CA LEU A 894 50.71 37.03 -26.85
C LEU A 894 51.61 35.84 -27.15
N SER A 895 51.39 35.14 -28.27
CA SER A 895 52.17 33.93 -28.64
C SER A 895 53.69 34.19 -28.75
N PHE A 896 54.12 35.42 -29.04
CA PHE A 896 55.54 35.78 -29.06
C PHE A 896 56.21 35.60 -27.68
N ILE A 897 55.47 35.74 -26.57
CA ILE A 897 55.98 35.56 -25.22
C ILE A 897 56.52 34.14 -25.03
N ASN A 898 55.90 33.14 -25.66
CA ASN A 898 56.39 31.75 -25.61
C ASN A 898 57.80 31.61 -26.20
N GLN A 899 58.18 32.43 -27.19
CA GLN A 899 59.52 32.44 -27.77
C GLN A 899 60.49 33.24 -26.91
N VAL A 900 60.04 34.37 -26.32
CA VAL A 900 60.83 35.17 -25.38
C VAL A 900 61.18 34.37 -24.14
N MET A 901 60.25 33.59 -23.57
CA MET A 901 60.50 32.69 -22.43
C MET A 901 61.59 31.64 -22.71
N LYS A 902 61.87 31.30 -23.97
CA LYS A 902 62.94 30.37 -24.35
C LYS A 902 64.32 31.03 -24.47
N LEU A 903 64.36 32.36 -24.61
CA LEU A 903 65.57 33.14 -24.93
C LEU A 903 66.06 34.01 -23.76
N VAL A 904 65.23 34.20 -22.72
CA VAL A 904 65.52 35.06 -21.57
C VAL A 904 66.00 34.22 -20.38
N PRO A 905 67.26 34.40 -19.89
CA PRO A 905 67.68 33.90 -18.57
C PRO A 905 66.77 34.48 -17.48
N ALA A 906 66.57 33.78 -16.36
CA ALA A 906 65.62 34.15 -15.29
C ALA A 906 65.76 35.61 -14.77
N ASP A 907 66.94 36.19 -14.98
CA ASP A 907 67.41 37.53 -14.63
C ASP A 907 66.96 38.65 -15.59
N GLY A 908 66.27 38.34 -16.70
CA GLY A 908 65.67 39.33 -17.61
C GLY A 908 64.24 39.76 -17.24
N PHE A 909 63.63 39.12 -16.25
CA PHE A 909 62.39 39.58 -15.62
C PHE A 909 62.71 40.29 -14.30
N SER A 910 61.97 41.36 -13.96
CA SER A 910 62.07 41.96 -12.61
C SER A 910 61.53 41.02 -11.54
N ASP A 911 60.57 40.17 -11.92
CA ASP A 911 60.02 39.05 -11.15
C ASP A 911 59.65 37.93 -12.15
N PRO A 912 60.26 36.73 -12.10
CA PRO A 912 60.00 35.66 -13.07
C PRO A 912 58.51 35.24 -13.05
N PRO A 913 57.99 34.65 -14.14
CA PRO A 913 56.65 34.07 -14.13
C PRO A 913 56.49 33.13 -12.94
N TYR A 914 55.54 33.46 -12.06
CA TYR A 914 55.33 32.73 -10.83
C TYR A 914 54.03 31.94 -10.89
N LEU A 915 54.03 30.83 -10.17
CA LEU A 915 52.88 29.98 -9.95
C LEU A 915 52.82 29.68 -8.46
N ASP A 916 51.83 30.26 -7.79
CA ASP A 916 51.55 30.00 -6.39
C ASP A 916 50.33 29.09 -6.28
N VAL A 917 50.50 27.97 -5.58
CA VAL A 917 49.45 26.96 -5.37
C VAL A 917 49.14 26.93 -3.89
N SER A 918 47.88 27.21 -3.56
CA SER A 918 47.38 27.22 -2.19
C SER A 918 46.14 26.31 -2.03
N LEU A 919 45.72 26.08 -0.79
CA LEU A 919 44.44 25.41 -0.49
C LEU A 919 43.23 26.18 -1.03
N THR A 920 43.38 27.47 -1.30
CA THR A 920 42.29 28.36 -1.74
C THR A 920 42.21 28.55 -3.25
N GLY A 921 43.24 28.16 -4.00
CA GLY A 921 43.31 28.36 -5.44
C GLY A 921 44.74 28.40 -5.99
N ILE A 922 44.82 28.57 -7.30
CA ILE A 922 46.06 28.78 -8.05
C ILE A 922 46.15 30.24 -8.47
N LYS A 923 47.28 30.88 -8.20
CA LYS A 923 47.62 32.18 -8.75
C LYS A 923 48.80 32.02 -9.69
N CYS A 924 48.68 32.52 -10.91
CA CYS A 924 49.79 32.57 -11.83
C CYS A 924 49.86 33.93 -12.51
N GLY A 925 51.06 34.49 -12.58
CA GLY A 925 51.24 35.81 -13.17
C GLY A 925 52.67 36.05 -13.63
N TYR A 926 52.86 37.16 -14.34
CA TYR A 926 54.16 37.66 -14.72
C TYR A 926 54.19 39.18 -14.68
N THR A 927 55.37 39.74 -14.44
CA THR A 927 55.62 41.19 -14.52
C THR A 927 56.77 41.45 -15.48
N LEU A 928 56.49 42.20 -16.54
CA LEU A 928 57.45 42.61 -17.55
C LEU A 928 57.86 44.06 -17.32
N ALA A 929 59.12 44.29 -16.94
CA ALA A 929 59.69 45.63 -16.92
C ALA A 929 59.97 46.11 -18.34
N ILE A 930 59.53 47.33 -18.67
CA ILE A 930 59.83 47.97 -19.95
C ILE A 930 61.01 48.92 -19.76
N PRO A 931 62.04 48.89 -20.64
CA PRO A 931 63.19 49.78 -20.54
C PRO A 931 62.81 51.26 -20.49
N ASN A 932 63.59 52.05 -19.75
CA ASN A 932 63.40 53.50 -19.66
C ASN A 932 63.50 54.15 -21.06
N LEU A 933 62.57 55.05 -21.37
CA LEU A 933 62.53 55.78 -22.63
C LEU A 933 63.00 57.23 -22.39
N GLN A 934 64.14 57.62 -22.97
CA GLN A 934 64.70 58.96 -22.84
C GLN A 934 64.84 59.64 -24.20
N MET A 935 64.24 60.82 -24.35
CA MET A 935 64.27 61.64 -25.56
C MET A 935 64.51 63.12 -25.20
N GLY A 936 65.76 63.54 -25.13
CA GLY A 936 66.13 64.93 -24.81
C GLY A 936 65.61 65.35 -23.43
N ALA A 937 64.75 66.36 -23.39
CA ALA A 937 64.12 66.85 -22.16
C ALA A 937 63.06 65.89 -21.58
N PHE A 938 62.62 64.86 -22.32
CA PHE A 938 61.61 63.89 -21.93
C PHE A 938 62.24 62.60 -21.39
N THR A 939 61.80 62.14 -20.22
CA THR A 939 62.15 60.84 -19.63
C THR A 939 60.90 60.13 -19.13
N LEU A 940 60.72 58.87 -19.53
CA LEU A 940 59.72 57.96 -18.99
C LEU A 940 60.44 56.75 -18.41
N SER A 941 60.26 56.50 -17.12
CA SER A 941 60.99 55.47 -16.39
C SER A 941 60.09 54.70 -15.43
N ASN A 942 60.57 53.55 -14.94
CA ASN A 942 59.84 52.69 -14.01
C ASN A 942 58.54 52.10 -14.60
N ILE A 943 58.54 51.81 -15.91
CA ILE A 943 57.40 51.22 -16.60
C ILE A 943 57.40 49.71 -16.38
N SER A 944 56.26 49.15 -15.95
CA SER A 944 56.04 47.70 -15.91
C SER A 944 54.64 47.33 -16.41
N LEU A 945 54.52 46.15 -16.99
CA LEU A 945 53.27 45.50 -17.37
C LEU A 945 53.13 44.18 -16.61
N GLY A 946 52.07 44.03 -15.83
CA GLY A 946 51.74 42.82 -15.09
C GLY A 946 50.44 42.20 -15.58
N ALA A 947 50.38 40.87 -15.62
CA ALA A 947 49.13 40.12 -15.76
C ALA A 947 49.10 38.97 -14.76
N GLU A 948 47.96 38.75 -14.10
CA GLU A 948 47.78 37.69 -13.10
C GLU A 948 46.41 37.04 -13.27
N VAL A 949 46.39 35.70 -13.30
CA VAL A 949 45.17 34.90 -13.27
C VAL A 949 45.06 34.27 -11.89
N ASN A 950 43.88 34.38 -11.29
CA ASN A 950 43.52 33.70 -10.05
C ASN A 950 42.41 32.69 -10.33
N LEU A 951 42.71 31.41 -10.14
CA LEU A 951 41.81 30.27 -10.30
C LEU A 951 41.43 29.71 -8.92
N PRO A 952 40.28 30.10 -8.36
CA PRO A 952 39.91 29.72 -7.00
C PRO A 952 39.41 28.27 -6.90
N PHE A 953 39.70 27.63 -5.77
CA PHE A 953 39.16 26.31 -5.39
C PHE A 953 37.95 26.42 -4.46
N THR A 954 37.72 27.57 -3.84
CA THR A 954 36.71 27.77 -2.78
C THR A 954 35.44 28.48 -3.27
N GLY A 955 35.10 28.34 -4.56
CA GLY A 955 33.88 28.91 -5.15
C GLY A 955 33.90 30.43 -5.38
N GLY A 956 35.05 31.09 -5.17
CA GLY A 956 35.24 32.47 -5.62
C GLY A 956 35.20 32.59 -7.16
N PRO A 957 35.08 33.81 -7.72
CA PRO A 957 35.16 34.00 -9.16
C PRO A 957 36.61 33.89 -9.65
N LEU A 958 36.77 33.30 -10.84
CA LEU A 958 38.02 33.39 -11.60
C LEU A 958 38.27 34.84 -12.00
N THR A 959 39.46 35.36 -11.71
CA THR A 959 39.83 36.75 -12.05
C THR A 959 41.08 36.83 -12.93
N LEU A 960 41.08 37.80 -13.85
CA LEU A 960 42.23 38.22 -14.64
C LEU A 960 42.55 39.67 -14.30
N ASP A 961 43.72 39.90 -13.73
CA ASP A 961 44.24 41.23 -13.40
C ASP A 961 45.23 41.68 -14.46
N PHE A 962 45.04 42.89 -14.97
CA PHE A 962 45.99 43.61 -15.80
C PHE A 962 46.50 44.84 -15.05
N ARG A 963 47.82 45.05 -15.05
CA ARG A 963 48.48 46.15 -14.34
C ARG A 963 49.47 46.85 -15.26
N PHE A 964 49.33 48.15 -15.45
CA PHE A 964 50.35 49.03 -16.00
C PHE A 964 50.93 49.84 -14.85
N CYS A 965 52.07 49.38 -14.35
CA CYS A 965 52.67 49.78 -13.08
C CYS A 965 51.78 49.48 -11.87
N GLU A 966 52.39 49.35 -10.70
CA GLU A 966 51.65 49.15 -9.46
C GLU A 966 51.50 50.46 -8.70
N ARG A 967 50.49 50.55 -7.84
CA ARG A 967 50.30 51.72 -6.96
C ARG A 967 51.55 52.08 -6.15
N GLN A 968 52.30 51.06 -5.74
CA GLN A 968 53.50 51.22 -4.90
C GLN A 968 54.74 51.53 -5.74
N GLN A 969 54.67 51.32 -7.06
CA GLN A 969 55.75 51.51 -8.02
C GLN A 969 55.19 52.13 -9.33
N PRO A 970 54.73 53.41 -9.29
CA PRO A 970 54.15 54.07 -10.45
C PRO A 970 55.22 54.40 -11.51
N PHE A 971 54.81 54.50 -12.78
CA PHE A 971 55.71 55.05 -13.81
C PHE A 971 56.01 56.50 -13.49
N THR A 972 57.20 56.98 -13.88
CA THR A 972 57.60 58.37 -13.71
C THR A 972 57.85 59.02 -15.06
N LEU A 973 57.18 60.14 -15.32
CA LEU A 973 57.30 60.95 -16.52
C LEU A 973 57.88 62.32 -16.16
N THR A 974 59.02 62.70 -16.72
CA THR A 974 59.65 64.01 -16.47
C THR A 974 59.98 64.70 -17.79
N ILE A 975 59.57 65.97 -17.91
CA ILE A 975 59.88 66.90 -18.99
C ILE A 975 60.56 68.14 -18.40
N SER A 976 61.89 68.25 -18.51
CA SER A 976 62.70 69.30 -17.88
C SER A 976 62.45 69.40 -16.36
N CYS A 977 61.74 70.42 -15.87
CA CYS A 977 61.42 70.63 -14.45
C CYS A 977 59.99 70.19 -14.07
N LEU A 978 59.19 69.76 -15.05
CA LEU A 978 57.84 69.23 -14.85
C LEU A 978 57.94 67.71 -14.72
N GLY A 979 57.59 67.19 -13.55
CA GLY A 979 57.55 65.76 -13.25
C GLY A 979 56.12 65.26 -13.10
N GLY A 980 55.92 63.97 -13.17
CA GLY A 980 54.63 63.32 -13.00
C GLY A 980 54.78 61.81 -12.96
N GLY A 981 53.66 61.12 -12.82
CA GLY A 981 53.65 59.67 -12.74
C GLY A 981 52.25 59.10 -12.63
N GLY A 982 52.16 57.78 -12.57
CA GLY A 982 50.87 57.14 -12.42
C GLY A 982 50.91 55.64 -12.48
N PHE A 983 49.74 55.04 -12.39
CA PHE A 983 49.55 53.62 -12.62
C PHE A 983 48.12 53.37 -13.08
N PHE A 984 47.90 52.21 -13.68
CA PHE A 984 46.58 51.74 -14.08
C PHE A 984 46.45 50.25 -13.79
N GLY A 985 45.38 49.85 -13.12
CA GLY A 985 45.04 48.46 -12.84
C GLY A 985 43.59 48.19 -13.22
N MET A 986 43.34 47.02 -13.80
CA MET A 986 42.02 46.53 -14.14
C MET A 986 41.89 45.06 -13.77
N GLN A 987 40.83 44.71 -13.05
CA GLN A 987 40.47 43.33 -12.72
C GLN A 987 39.21 42.94 -13.50
N LEU A 988 39.27 41.79 -14.16
CA LEU A 988 38.20 41.19 -14.95
C LEU A 988 37.76 39.87 -14.32
N ASP A 989 36.49 39.52 -14.49
CA ASP A 989 35.93 38.19 -14.21
C ASP A 989 35.01 37.71 -15.35
N MET A 990 34.24 36.65 -15.11
CA MET A 990 33.31 36.07 -16.10
C MET A 990 32.18 37.03 -16.51
N GLN A 991 31.88 38.05 -15.69
CA GLN A 991 30.80 39.01 -15.89
C GLN A 991 31.29 40.32 -16.52
N GLY A 992 32.60 40.56 -16.54
CA GLY A 992 33.23 41.70 -17.19
C GLY A 992 34.25 42.37 -16.29
N ILE A 993 34.21 43.71 -16.21
CA ILE A 993 35.13 44.48 -15.38
C ILE A 993 34.63 44.47 -13.94
N ARG A 994 35.45 44.00 -13.00
CA ARG A 994 35.15 43.98 -11.57
C ARG A 994 35.76 45.18 -10.84
N GLN A 995 36.95 45.61 -11.24
CA GLN A 995 37.61 46.77 -10.64
C GLN A 995 38.44 47.53 -11.67
N ILE A 996 38.43 48.86 -11.60
CA ILE A 996 39.38 49.76 -12.25
C ILE A 996 40.01 50.63 -11.17
N GLU A 997 41.34 50.71 -11.15
CA GLU A 997 42.10 51.57 -10.25
C GLU A 997 43.17 52.33 -11.05
N ALA A 998 43.20 53.64 -10.95
CA ALA A 998 44.17 54.46 -11.67
C ALA A 998 44.57 55.69 -10.86
N ALA A 999 45.81 56.12 -11.03
CA ALA A 999 46.25 57.42 -10.54
C ALA A 999 47.11 58.12 -11.59
N LEU A 1000 46.96 59.44 -11.68
CA LEU A 1000 47.80 60.31 -12.48
C LEU A 1000 48.24 61.49 -11.62
N GLU A 1001 49.55 61.72 -11.58
CA GLU A 1001 50.22 62.77 -10.83
C GLU A 1001 51.00 63.68 -11.78
N PHE A 1002 51.00 64.97 -11.49
CA PHE A 1002 51.80 65.98 -12.19
C PHE A 1002 52.29 67.04 -11.20
N GLY A 1003 53.46 67.59 -11.43
CA GLY A 1003 54.06 68.53 -10.51
C GLY A 1003 55.43 69.03 -10.93
N ALA A 1004 56.13 69.65 -10.00
CA ALA A 1004 57.48 70.15 -10.21
C ALA A 1004 58.37 69.68 -9.06
N ALA A 1005 59.57 69.24 -9.41
CA ALA A 1005 60.59 68.86 -8.44
C ALA A 1005 61.89 69.60 -8.76
N ALA A 1006 62.52 70.14 -7.72
CA ALA A 1006 63.82 70.79 -7.81
C ALA A 1006 64.72 70.21 -6.72
N SER A 1007 65.94 69.83 -7.09
CA SER A 1007 66.96 69.37 -6.16
C SER A 1007 68.25 70.14 -6.38
N ILE A 1008 68.94 70.47 -5.28
CA ILE A 1008 70.22 71.16 -5.28
C ILE A 1008 71.18 70.42 -4.35
N ASN A 1009 72.39 70.17 -4.83
CA ASN A 1009 73.45 69.52 -4.07
C ASN A 1009 74.71 70.39 -4.11
N LEU A 1010 75.12 70.88 -2.94
CA LEU A 1010 76.25 71.80 -2.76
C LEU A 1010 77.46 71.11 -2.08
N GLY A 1011 77.49 69.77 -2.05
CA GLY A 1011 78.56 68.97 -1.45
C GLY A 1011 78.49 68.86 0.07
N VAL A 1012 78.35 69.98 0.79
CA VAL A 1012 78.21 70.00 2.28
C VAL A 1012 76.76 69.96 2.76
N ALA A 1013 75.81 70.32 1.88
CA ALA A 1013 74.37 70.21 2.10
C ALA A 1013 73.65 69.89 0.79
N SER A 1014 72.64 69.02 0.87
CA SER A 1014 71.76 68.67 -0.24
C SER A 1014 70.30 68.88 0.16
N GLY A 1015 69.54 69.53 -0.70
CA GLY A 1015 68.12 69.79 -0.48
C GLY A 1015 67.30 69.45 -1.71
N SER A 1016 66.13 68.84 -1.51
CA SER A 1016 65.16 68.60 -2.57
C SER A 1016 63.78 69.04 -2.12
N VAL A 1017 63.03 69.67 -3.01
CA VAL A 1017 61.62 69.97 -2.83
C VAL A 1017 60.83 69.48 -4.04
N SER A 1018 59.67 68.88 -3.79
CA SER A 1018 58.73 68.45 -4.83
C SER A 1018 57.32 68.83 -4.42
N ILE A 1019 56.56 69.41 -5.34
CA ILE A 1019 55.11 69.62 -5.21
C ILE A 1019 54.45 68.82 -6.32
N MET A 1020 53.65 67.83 -5.94
CA MET A 1020 52.90 66.96 -6.84
C MET A 1020 51.41 67.13 -6.57
N ALA A 1021 50.62 67.32 -7.61
CA ALA A 1021 49.17 67.23 -7.55
C ALA A 1021 48.73 66.00 -8.34
N GLY A 1022 47.71 65.30 -7.86
CA GLY A 1022 47.26 64.06 -8.50
C GLY A 1022 45.77 63.82 -8.37
N ILE A 1023 45.27 62.98 -9.26
CA ILE A 1023 43.91 62.44 -9.21
C ILE A 1023 44.05 60.93 -9.10
N TYR A 1024 43.41 60.37 -8.08
CA TYR A 1024 43.23 58.94 -7.87
C TYR A 1024 41.77 58.58 -8.14
N PHE A 1025 41.56 57.51 -8.89
CA PHE A 1025 40.26 56.99 -9.25
C PHE A 1025 40.21 55.50 -8.96
N LYS A 1026 39.18 55.05 -8.24
CA LYS A 1026 38.88 53.64 -8.04
C LYS A 1026 37.40 53.39 -8.24
N MET A 1027 37.08 52.40 -9.08
CA MET A 1027 35.72 51.95 -9.33
C MET A 1027 35.66 50.44 -9.12
N THR A 1028 34.74 49.99 -8.28
CA THR A 1028 34.45 48.58 -8.04
C THR A 1028 33.02 48.31 -8.47
N PHE A 1029 32.82 47.31 -9.32
CA PHE A 1029 31.53 46.89 -9.83
C PHE A 1029 31.04 45.71 -8.98
N GLU A 1030 29.97 45.91 -8.20
CA GLU A 1030 29.31 44.85 -7.45
C GLU A 1030 27.90 44.61 -8.02
N THR A 1031 27.33 43.42 -7.78
CA THR A 1031 26.06 42.99 -8.39
C THR A 1031 24.88 43.91 -8.09
N ASP A 1032 24.90 44.59 -6.93
CA ASP A 1032 23.77 45.41 -6.46
C ASP A 1032 24.06 46.93 -6.49
N HIS A 1033 25.33 47.33 -6.57
CA HIS A 1033 25.75 48.73 -6.64
C HIS A 1033 27.21 48.87 -7.10
N ASN A 1034 27.56 50.02 -7.68
CA ASN A 1034 28.94 50.33 -8.02
C ASN A 1034 29.52 51.29 -6.96
N SER A 1035 30.66 50.92 -6.36
CA SER A 1035 31.39 51.83 -5.48
C SER A 1035 32.42 52.61 -6.29
N THR A 1036 32.31 53.94 -6.29
CA THR A 1036 33.23 54.82 -7.02
C THR A 1036 33.84 55.85 -6.09
N GLN A 1037 35.16 55.87 -6.07
CA GLN A 1037 35.98 56.81 -5.31
C GLN A 1037 36.78 57.69 -6.29
N LEU A 1038 36.67 59.00 -6.09
CA LEU A 1038 37.50 59.99 -6.76
C LEU A 1038 38.22 60.83 -5.70
N THR A 1039 39.55 60.83 -5.72
CA THR A 1039 40.37 61.58 -4.78
C THR A 1039 41.28 62.53 -5.54
N GLY A 1040 41.14 63.84 -5.31
CA GLY A 1040 42.13 64.82 -5.71
C GLY A 1040 43.09 65.09 -4.56
N TYR A 1041 44.40 65.08 -4.80
CA TYR A 1041 45.38 65.29 -3.74
C TYR A 1041 46.55 66.15 -4.18
N VAL A 1042 47.20 66.79 -3.21
CA VAL A 1042 48.43 67.54 -3.34
C VAL A 1042 49.41 67.04 -2.29
N ARG A 1043 50.60 66.65 -2.75
CA ARG A 1043 51.71 66.20 -1.92
C ARG A 1043 52.90 67.13 -2.09
N ILE A 1044 53.38 67.68 -0.99
CA ILE A 1044 54.58 68.51 -0.93
C ILE A 1044 55.60 67.77 -0.08
N ASN A 1045 56.73 67.40 -0.68
CA ASN A 1045 57.85 66.82 0.04
C ASN A 1045 59.03 67.77 -0.03
N GLY A 1046 59.70 67.98 1.09
CA GLY A 1046 60.95 68.71 1.17
C GLY A 1046 61.90 67.97 2.09
N ALA A 1047 63.15 67.80 1.71
CA ALA A 1047 64.16 67.23 2.57
C ALA A 1047 65.46 68.03 2.41
N VAL A 1048 66.11 68.32 3.54
CA VAL A 1048 67.46 68.90 3.56
C VAL A 1048 68.32 68.02 4.45
N SER A 1049 69.47 67.61 3.90
CA SER A 1049 70.48 66.84 4.60
C SER A 1049 71.80 67.61 4.60
N VAL A 1050 72.42 67.72 5.78
CA VAL A 1050 73.70 68.41 5.98
C VAL A 1050 74.74 67.39 6.45
N LEU A 1051 75.81 67.23 5.66
CA LEU A 1051 76.93 66.30 5.89
C LEU A 1051 76.53 64.81 6.09
N GLY A 1052 75.27 64.44 5.80
CA GLY A 1052 74.70 63.13 6.13
C GLY A 1052 74.49 62.89 7.63
N LEU A 1053 74.78 63.87 8.49
CA LEU A 1053 74.70 63.78 9.95
C LEU A 1053 73.35 64.25 10.49
N ILE A 1054 72.73 65.23 9.81
CA ILE A 1054 71.43 65.80 10.19
C ILE A 1054 70.55 65.86 8.95
N THR A 1055 69.38 65.24 9.01
CA THR A 1055 68.38 65.27 7.96
C THR A 1055 67.05 65.76 8.53
N ALA A 1056 66.47 66.78 7.91
CA ALA A 1056 65.12 67.23 8.20
C ALA A 1056 64.26 67.04 6.96
N SER A 1057 63.13 66.36 7.09
CA SER A 1057 62.16 66.19 6.01
C SER A 1057 60.75 66.59 6.45
N ILE A 1058 60.05 67.26 5.55
CA ILE A 1058 58.66 67.65 5.66
C ILE A 1058 57.88 66.98 4.54
N GLU A 1059 56.75 66.38 4.88
CA GLU A 1059 55.80 65.81 3.95
C GLU A 1059 54.42 66.34 4.32
N LEU A 1060 53.84 67.16 3.44
CA LEU A 1060 52.46 67.61 3.52
C LEU A 1060 51.66 66.85 2.46
N TYR A 1061 50.65 66.12 2.88
CA TYR A 1061 49.69 65.47 2.01
C TYR A 1061 48.31 66.03 2.30
N MET A 1062 47.65 66.58 1.31
CA MET A 1062 46.26 67.04 1.39
C MET A 1062 45.45 66.33 0.33
N ALA A 1063 44.36 65.69 0.71
CA ALA A 1063 43.47 64.99 -0.21
C ALA A 1063 42.01 65.39 0.04
N LEU A 1064 41.23 65.45 -1.04
CA LEU A 1064 39.79 65.57 -1.02
C LEU A 1064 39.22 64.38 -1.77
N THR A 1065 38.56 63.50 -1.02
CA THR A 1065 37.96 62.26 -1.52
C THR A 1065 36.45 62.43 -1.61
N TYR A 1066 35.87 62.07 -2.76
CA TYR A 1066 34.44 61.93 -2.96
C TYR A 1066 34.07 60.47 -3.18
N LEU A 1067 33.25 59.92 -2.29
CA LEU A 1067 32.63 58.60 -2.37
C LEU A 1067 31.26 58.80 -3.04
N MET A 1068 31.17 58.48 -4.33
CA MET A 1068 30.00 58.81 -5.15
C MET A 1068 28.76 58.01 -4.76
N ASP A 1069 28.97 56.76 -4.36
CA ASP A 1069 27.96 55.82 -3.84
C ASP A 1069 27.32 56.32 -2.54
N GLN A 1070 28.16 56.79 -1.61
CA GLN A 1070 27.71 57.32 -0.32
C GLN A 1070 27.27 58.78 -0.42
N LYS A 1071 27.51 59.46 -1.55
CA LYS A 1071 27.35 60.92 -1.73
C LYS A 1071 28.07 61.72 -0.64
N LYS A 1072 29.20 61.21 -0.14
CA LYS A 1072 29.98 61.81 0.94
C LYS A 1072 31.32 62.28 0.39
N ALA A 1073 31.71 63.51 0.73
CA ALA A 1073 33.05 64.00 0.50
C ALA A 1073 33.78 64.12 1.84
N TYR A 1074 35.04 63.75 1.92
CA TYR A 1074 35.89 64.08 3.07
C TYR A 1074 37.24 64.60 2.59
N GLY A 1075 37.73 65.62 3.29
CA GLY A 1075 39.08 66.13 3.15
C GLY A 1075 39.97 65.57 4.25
N GLU A 1076 41.19 65.19 3.92
CA GLU A 1076 42.22 64.82 4.86
C GLU A 1076 43.49 65.62 4.59
N ALA A 1077 44.18 66.02 5.65
CA ALA A 1077 45.47 66.66 5.56
C ALA A 1077 46.39 66.05 6.61
N SER A 1078 47.55 65.58 6.17
CA SER A 1078 48.60 65.07 7.03
C SER A 1078 49.90 65.85 6.81
N LEU A 1079 50.49 66.32 7.90
CA LEU A 1079 51.80 66.95 7.91
C LEU A 1079 52.74 66.08 8.75
N LYS A 1080 53.70 65.45 8.09
CA LYS A 1080 54.73 64.63 8.71
C LYS A 1080 56.05 65.40 8.68
N ILE A 1081 56.58 65.69 9.85
CA ILE A 1081 57.91 66.30 10.01
C ILE A 1081 58.81 65.26 10.67
N LYS A 1082 59.88 64.86 9.99
CA LYS A 1082 60.91 63.96 10.51
C LYS A 1082 62.20 64.74 10.66
N VAL A 1083 62.81 64.66 11.84
CA VAL A 1083 64.18 65.12 12.09
C VAL A 1083 65.00 63.91 12.50
N GLU A 1084 66.12 63.74 11.83
CA GLU A 1084 67.06 62.65 12.01
C GLU A 1084 68.45 63.22 12.27
N VAL A 1085 69.08 62.78 13.34
CA VAL A 1085 70.44 63.17 13.77
C VAL A 1085 71.21 61.88 14.04
N LEU A 1086 72.20 61.58 13.21
CA LEU A 1086 72.98 60.34 13.24
C LEU A 1086 72.09 59.09 13.19
N PHE A 1087 71.94 58.38 14.31
CA PHE A 1087 71.15 57.14 14.45
C PHE A 1087 69.79 57.37 15.13
N PHE A 1088 69.51 58.60 15.56
CA PHE A 1088 68.26 58.96 16.24
C PHE A 1088 67.34 59.69 15.27
N SER A 1089 66.10 59.23 15.16
CA SER A 1089 65.06 59.95 14.41
C SER A 1089 63.81 60.14 15.26
N LYS A 1090 63.14 61.27 15.06
CA LYS A 1090 61.81 61.53 15.63
C LYS A 1090 60.90 62.08 14.55
N THR A 1091 59.72 61.49 14.45
CA THR A 1091 58.68 61.90 13.51
C THR A 1091 57.48 62.42 14.28
N VAL A 1092 57.05 63.63 13.95
CA VAL A 1092 55.79 64.21 14.40
C VAL A 1092 54.83 64.19 13.23
N THR A 1093 53.66 63.59 13.42
CA THR A 1093 52.60 63.55 12.41
C THR A 1093 51.39 64.30 12.96
N LEU A 1094 51.00 65.37 12.28
CA LEU A 1094 49.75 66.08 12.52
C LEU A 1094 48.76 65.62 11.45
N HIS A 1095 47.62 65.08 11.87
CA HIS A 1095 46.58 64.59 10.98
C HIS A 1095 45.26 65.27 11.31
N THR A 1096 44.58 65.78 10.29
CA THR A 1096 43.22 66.29 10.41
C THR A 1096 42.37 65.72 9.29
N GLN A 1097 41.13 65.38 9.60
CA GLN A 1097 40.14 64.93 8.64
C GLN A 1097 38.86 65.72 8.87
N ARG A 1098 38.19 66.10 7.79
CA ARG A 1098 36.89 66.75 7.82
C ARG A 1098 35.98 66.11 6.79
N THR A 1099 34.89 65.50 7.26
CA THR A 1099 33.83 65.01 6.40
C THR A 1099 32.84 66.15 6.10
N PHE A 1100 32.55 66.36 4.83
CA PHE A 1100 31.53 67.28 4.35
C PHE A 1100 30.19 66.53 4.23
N ALA A 1101 29.14 67.08 4.82
CA ALA A 1101 27.84 66.41 4.91
C ALA A 1101 27.22 66.16 3.52
N GLY A 1102 27.02 64.89 3.18
CA GLY A 1102 26.07 64.43 2.17
C GLY A 1102 24.67 64.30 2.76
N ASN A 1103 23.62 64.34 1.94
CA ASN A 1103 22.22 64.43 2.37
C ASN A 1103 21.79 63.38 3.42
N GLY A 1104 21.64 63.80 4.68
CA GLY A 1104 20.50 63.50 5.56
C GLY A 1104 20.26 62.08 6.11
N SER A 1105 21.27 61.24 6.38
CA SER A 1105 21.03 59.90 6.99
C SER A 1105 21.95 59.49 8.14
N ASP A 1106 22.86 60.35 8.60
CA ASP A 1106 23.63 60.06 9.81
C ASP A 1106 22.79 60.46 11.05
N PRO A 1107 22.53 59.55 12.01
CA PRO A 1107 21.72 59.85 13.19
C PRO A 1107 22.39 60.96 14.00
N ASN A 1108 21.63 62.00 14.34
CA ASN A 1108 22.12 63.04 15.24
C ASN A 1108 22.16 62.53 16.69
N PHE A 1109 22.82 63.27 17.59
CA PHE A 1109 22.99 62.86 18.99
C PHE A 1109 21.65 62.58 19.70
N GLN A 1110 20.57 63.30 19.35
CA GLN A 1110 19.21 63.05 19.86
C GLN A 1110 18.58 61.75 19.33
N MET A 1111 19.03 61.25 18.18
CA MET A 1111 18.60 59.96 17.63
C MET A 1111 19.39 58.78 18.21
N SER A 1112 20.52 59.04 18.85
CA SER A 1112 21.41 58.01 19.41
C SER A 1112 21.30 57.86 20.93
N LEU A 1113 20.82 58.88 21.64
CA LEU A 1113 20.60 58.87 23.09
C LEU A 1113 19.29 59.59 23.43
N THR A 1114 18.41 58.96 24.22
CA THR A 1114 17.21 59.63 24.73
C THR A 1114 17.56 60.55 25.90
N ALA A 1115 16.67 61.49 26.23
CA ALA A 1115 16.85 62.34 27.42
C ALA A 1115 16.91 61.54 28.73
N GLY A 1116 16.27 60.36 28.77
CA GLY A 1116 16.35 59.42 29.88
C GLY A 1116 17.75 58.78 30.00
N ASP A 1117 18.29 58.29 28.89
CA ASP A 1117 19.64 57.69 28.85
C ASP A 1117 20.72 58.71 29.24
N TRP A 1118 20.52 59.99 28.89
CA TRP A 1118 21.42 61.07 29.27
C TRP A 1118 21.38 61.38 30.78
N GLN A 1119 20.19 61.35 31.39
CA GLN A 1119 20.05 61.53 32.84
C GLN A 1119 20.62 60.33 33.61
N GLU A 1120 20.45 59.11 33.11
CA GLU A 1120 21.00 57.90 33.71
C GLU A 1120 22.54 57.86 33.59
N TYR A 1121 23.09 58.24 32.43
CA TYR A 1121 24.52 58.43 32.23
C TYR A 1121 25.08 59.50 33.18
N CYS A 1122 24.43 60.67 33.31
CA CYS A 1122 24.87 61.71 34.24
C CYS A 1122 24.74 61.29 35.72
N GLY A 1123 23.70 60.50 36.06
CA GLY A 1123 23.49 59.96 37.40
C GLY A 1123 24.54 58.92 37.81
N ALA A 1124 25.02 58.11 36.87
CA ALA A 1124 26.09 57.14 37.10
C ALA A 1124 27.46 57.77 37.43
N PHE A 1125 27.68 59.04 37.04
CA PHE A 1125 28.88 59.81 37.39
C PHE A 1125 28.68 60.71 38.62
N ALA A 1126 27.49 60.73 39.23
CA ALA A 1126 27.15 61.55 40.39
C ALA A 1126 26.95 60.74 41.69
N ALA A 1127 27.36 59.46 41.72
CA ALA A 1127 27.37 58.59 42.90
C ALA A 1127 28.80 58.27 43.36
#